data_AF-A0A7S2Q248-F1
#
_entry.id   AF-A0A7S2Q248-F1
#
_cell.length_a   1.000
_cell.length_b   1.000
_cell.length_c   1.000
_cell.angle_alpha   90.00
_cell.angle_beta   90.00
_cell.angle_gamma   90.00
#
_symmetry.space_group_name_H-M   'P 1'
#
loop_
_entity.id
_entity.type
_entity.pdbx_description
1 polymer ?
#
loop_
_entity_poly.entity_id
_entity_poly.type
_entity_poly.pdbx_seq_one_letter_code
_entity_poly.pdbx_strand_id
1 'polypeptide(L)'
;PTSSESFAMASLLVANLCRRTATTRSATCCYAARRRFLLQNHVQQRRNFGPAICNLAHSKKLEKIISTQQIQQRRQQNRWLSSVLQESDSDSDDNEGNNTANNSDNSQYASHPCFPRLRSLRNVGVFAHVDAGKTTVTERMLALSGIVRNAGSVDDGDTVTDYLPAERERGITIQSAAVGFGWVLPTRNKEDTASERSVEINLIDTPGHVDFSVEVNRSVTVLDGAVLVVDAVAGVQAQTETVWRAIRNTDKAKSSSSNAETSGSTTSTSSAHGSHQHEPLPAMMYINKMDRDGADFRHAMQTVIKKLKGSNPVPVQLPLYRVENDGQNHGSSGTNDSTASLGTDIVAGTLDQSPPHGEFIGLIDIVHMRALIYPPGAEYLSIEDAIPTVVHLSSLEDKDCQPLKAALDARRDLITSLADVDETMEDLYLHAMECEDDENDCPILSNISTSQIQSSLRRMTLSKSIMPTMCGAALRGIGVEPVLDGVAEFLPCPLDRLPPQLSLCADSNHSRQQKQKQQQEEQTQSAVTLGHPLHPSTLAYVFKVVHMKGRGGSGDGRVAFARVYSGTLKARDTVRVISPSGLAMNEDGGKNKKQKHPTERVGGMLELSGGQFDNLPEGKCMSGDVCALVGLKGVVTGDTLLLTSASTDALPGDQTNGKKKKSKSGKNNDDHWKQYMEGVHLAGLTSPKPVLTLRIEANSSSEQSRLSVALALLAVEDPSLVVKETPTNTLISGLGELHMEIVLDRLRREFGLEVRTGKPAVAYRETVLFDGDEGVETDGFVEYDRTVGGVQLQGAVRLRLSPLSTSESSCIPPEDPLVTLSPETRAFFNMDPLASSDEIEHKYPPALKALLSGARGSLKRGRLGPYPLANLTCHILEVDSEMTTSPDTMPGAMRAAAANAITTLLETLKNDGRLVVLEPKMTVEVSVPTGRVGDVLSDLTTRRGTVDDVATGDDNTHAKSMVHAEVPLIEILGYANSLRSLTGGEGAFSAEYKGHAQQ
;
A
#
# COMPACT_ATOMS: atom_id res chain seq x y z
N PRO A 1 -27.07 30.06 -36.97
CA PRO A 1 -27.40 31.15 -37.92
C PRO A 1 -26.13 31.67 -38.61
N THR A 2 -25.97 31.31 -39.90
CA THR A 2 -25.27 32.00 -41.01
C THR A 2 -23.88 32.64 -40.73
N SER A 3 -22.79 32.37 -41.46
CA SER A 3 -22.62 31.93 -42.84
C SER A 3 -21.21 31.37 -43.06
N SER A 4 -21.15 30.36 -43.92
CA SER A 4 -19.96 29.69 -44.46
C SER A 4 -19.49 30.41 -45.73
N GLU A 5 -18.33 31.06 -45.72
CA GLU A 5 -17.58 31.45 -46.93
C GLU A 5 -16.21 32.05 -46.55
N SER A 6 -15.23 31.23 -46.15
CA SER A 6 -13.84 31.70 -45.98
C SER A 6 -12.75 30.62 -46.11
N PHE A 7 -13.08 29.36 -46.41
CA PHE A 7 -12.09 28.27 -46.41
C PHE A 7 -11.54 27.89 -47.80
N ALA A 8 -12.09 28.43 -48.89
CA ALA A 8 -11.71 28.02 -50.25
C ALA A 8 -10.60 28.87 -50.91
N MET A 9 -10.22 30.03 -50.34
CA MET A 9 -9.21 30.93 -50.95
C MET A 9 -7.78 30.76 -50.42
N ALA A 10 -7.57 30.02 -49.32
CA ALA A 10 -6.23 29.84 -48.74
C ALA A 10 -5.42 28.72 -49.43
N SER A 11 -6.08 27.70 -49.98
CA SER A 11 -5.38 26.54 -50.57
C SER A 11 -4.87 26.78 -52.01
N LEU A 12 -5.40 27.78 -52.72
CA LEU A 12 -5.02 28.10 -54.11
C LEU A 12 -3.80 29.04 -54.22
N LEU A 13 -3.45 29.77 -53.15
CA LEU A 13 -2.31 30.68 -53.12
C LEU A 13 -0.98 29.98 -52.78
N VAL A 14 -1.03 28.87 -52.03
CA VAL A 14 0.17 28.09 -51.67
C VAL A 14 0.64 27.19 -52.82
N ALA A 15 -0.27 26.71 -53.65
CA ALA A 15 0.06 25.84 -54.79
C ALA A 15 0.74 26.60 -55.96
N ASN A 16 0.46 27.90 -56.12
CA ASN A 16 1.03 28.70 -57.22
C ASN A 16 2.42 29.28 -56.91
N LEU A 17 2.83 29.37 -55.64
CA LEU A 17 4.16 29.86 -55.28
C LEU A 17 5.26 28.79 -55.44
N CYS A 18 4.92 27.50 -55.37
CA CYS A 18 5.91 26.41 -55.49
C CYS A 18 6.32 26.07 -56.94
N ARG A 19 5.70 26.67 -57.97
CA ARG A 19 6.00 26.35 -59.39
C ARG A 19 6.98 27.28 -60.10
N ARG A 20 7.56 28.29 -59.43
CA ARG A 20 8.38 29.31 -60.11
C ARG A 20 9.84 29.47 -59.69
N THR A 21 10.38 28.60 -58.83
CA THR A 21 11.81 28.64 -58.47
C THR A 21 12.44 27.26 -58.60
N ALA A 22 12.66 26.84 -59.84
CA ALA A 22 13.46 25.67 -60.18
C ALA A 22 14.49 26.07 -61.24
N THR A 23 15.57 26.73 -60.81
CA THR A 23 16.84 26.79 -61.57
C THR A 23 18.01 27.13 -60.63
N THR A 24 18.91 26.16 -60.48
CA THR A 24 20.36 26.27 -60.21
C THR A 24 20.87 27.02 -58.97
N ARG A 25 21.30 26.23 -57.96
CA ARG A 25 22.56 26.28 -57.16
C ARG A 25 22.35 26.08 -55.64
N SER A 26 23.14 25.15 -55.10
CA SER A 26 23.52 24.94 -53.69
C SER A 26 22.44 24.54 -52.67
N ALA A 27 22.49 23.28 -52.22
CA ALA A 27 21.58 22.66 -51.25
C ALA A 27 21.79 23.07 -49.78
N THR A 28 22.76 23.93 -49.45
CA THR A 28 23.04 24.35 -48.07
C THR A 28 22.24 25.59 -47.62
N CYS A 29 21.57 26.31 -48.52
CA CYS A 29 20.83 27.53 -48.15
C CYS A 29 19.33 27.30 -47.83
N CYS A 30 18.75 26.16 -48.20
CA CYS A 30 17.33 25.86 -47.96
C CYS A 30 17.01 25.39 -46.53
N TYR A 31 17.99 24.84 -45.78
CA TYR A 31 17.78 24.36 -44.42
C TYR A 31 17.67 25.51 -43.39
N ALA A 32 18.42 26.60 -43.61
CA ALA A 32 18.42 27.78 -42.75
C ALA A 32 17.12 28.63 -42.88
N ALA A 33 16.55 28.71 -44.10
CA ALA A 33 15.31 29.45 -44.34
C ALA A 33 14.07 28.73 -43.78
N ARG A 34 14.04 27.39 -43.81
CA ARG A 34 12.95 26.57 -43.26
C ARG A 34 12.92 26.61 -41.72
N ARG A 35 14.09 26.72 -41.08
CA ARG A 35 14.23 26.87 -39.62
C ARG A 35 13.74 28.23 -39.12
N ARG A 36 13.99 29.33 -39.86
CA ARG A 36 13.49 30.68 -39.52
C ARG A 36 11.98 30.84 -39.70
N PHE A 37 11.37 30.24 -40.73
CA PHE A 37 9.92 30.35 -40.97
C PHE A 37 9.07 29.52 -40.00
N LEU A 38 9.60 28.40 -39.49
CA LEU A 38 8.95 27.59 -38.45
C LEU A 38 9.05 28.24 -37.05
N LEU A 39 10.16 28.93 -36.77
CA LEU A 39 10.34 29.67 -35.51
C LEU A 39 9.42 30.90 -35.41
N GLN A 40 9.13 31.58 -36.52
CA GLN A 40 8.29 32.78 -36.51
C GLN A 40 6.78 32.47 -36.38
N ASN A 41 6.32 31.33 -36.91
CA ASN A 41 4.92 30.89 -36.75
C ASN A 41 4.62 30.30 -35.36
N HIS A 42 5.61 29.68 -34.70
CA HIS A 42 5.44 29.14 -33.34
C HIS A 42 5.25 30.23 -32.27
N VAL A 43 5.70 31.45 -32.53
CA VAL A 43 5.57 32.60 -31.61
C VAL A 43 4.22 33.32 -31.77
N GLN A 44 3.57 33.26 -32.95
CA GLN A 44 2.28 33.93 -33.19
C GLN A 44 1.04 33.05 -32.94
N GLN A 45 1.13 31.71 -32.98
CA GLN A 45 -0.01 30.83 -32.66
C GLN A 45 -0.30 30.66 -31.15
N ARG A 46 0.59 31.09 -30.26
CA ARG A 46 0.38 30.98 -28.79
C ARG A 46 -0.49 32.10 -28.17
N ARG A 47 -0.97 33.08 -28.95
CA ARG A 47 -1.75 34.21 -28.40
C ARG A 47 -3.27 34.05 -28.45
N ASN A 48 -3.83 33.05 -29.14
CA ASN A 48 -5.29 32.88 -29.27
C ASN A 48 -5.75 31.46 -28.93
N PHE A 49 -5.60 31.01 -27.68
CA PHE A 49 -6.39 29.90 -27.12
C PHE A 49 -6.43 29.99 -25.59
N GLY A 50 -7.50 30.61 -25.06
CA GLY A 50 -8.14 30.21 -23.79
C GLY A 50 -9.50 29.61 -24.17
N PRO A 51 -9.99 28.52 -23.55
CA PRO A 51 -9.92 28.22 -22.12
C PRO A 51 -9.54 26.74 -21.81
N ALA A 52 -8.35 26.29 -22.21
CA ALA A 52 -7.82 24.96 -21.87
C ALA A 52 -6.56 25.00 -20.97
N ILE A 53 -6.09 26.20 -20.61
CA ILE A 53 -4.80 26.42 -19.90
C ILE A 53 -4.97 26.46 -18.37
N CYS A 54 -6.20 26.54 -17.84
CA CYS A 54 -6.43 26.63 -16.39
C CYS A 54 -6.19 25.33 -15.62
N ASN A 55 -6.33 24.15 -16.26
CA ASN A 55 -6.16 22.85 -15.60
C ASN A 55 -4.70 22.37 -15.57
N LEU A 56 -3.92 22.61 -16.63
CA LEU A 56 -2.49 22.24 -16.66
C LEU A 56 -1.63 23.15 -15.76
N ALA A 57 -2.04 24.41 -15.60
CA ALA A 57 -1.39 25.35 -14.69
C ALA A 57 -1.66 25.01 -13.21
N HIS A 58 -2.81 24.41 -12.88
CA HIS A 58 -3.13 24.01 -11.50
C HIS A 58 -2.33 22.79 -11.03
N SER A 59 -2.15 21.77 -11.88
CA SER A 59 -1.32 20.60 -11.58
C SER A 59 0.15 20.97 -11.40
N LYS A 60 0.73 21.77 -12.32
CA LYS A 60 2.09 22.28 -12.18
C LYS A 60 2.26 23.21 -10.98
N LYS A 61 1.21 23.95 -10.58
CA LYS A 61 1.25 24.82 -9.41
C LYS A 61 1.16 24.03 -8.11
N LEU A 62 0.39 22.94 -8.06
CA LEU A 62 0.33 22.00 -6.92
C LEU A 62 1.65 21.22 -6.75
N GLU A 63 2.23 20.70 -7.84
CA GLU A 63 3.56 20.11 -7.82
C GLU A 63 4.62 21.12 -7.36
N LYS A 64 4.52 22.37 -7.82
CA LYS A 64 5.42 23.45 -7.40
C LYS A 64 5.22 23.87 -5.95
N ILE A 65 4.02 23.74 -5.38
CA ILE A 65 3.72 24.02 -3.96
C ILE A 65 4.22 22.88 -3.05
N ILE A 66 3.98 21.62 -3.42
CA ILE A 66 4.48 20.46 -2.68
C ILE A 66 6.01 20.43 -2.75
N SER A 67 6.59 20.68 -3.93
CA SER A 67 8.04 20.75 -4.09
C SER A 67 8.63 21.94 -3.35
N THR A 68 8.01 23.13 -3.34
CA THR A 68 8.53 24.26 -2.55
C THR A 68 8.46 24.03 -1.04
N GLN A 69 7.40 23.39 -0.52
CA GLN A 69 7.34 23.00 0.90
C GLN A 69 8.39 21.94 1.26
N GLN A 70 8.57 20.92 0.42
CA GLN A 70 9.60 19.89 0.61
C GLN A 70 11.01 20.47 0.48
N ILE A 71 11.25 21.36 -0.49
CA ILE A 71 12.52 22.08 -0.66
C ILE A 71 12.77 23.00 0.54
N GLN A 72 11.75 23.67 1.09
CA GLN A 72 11.89 24.48 2.29
C GLN A 72 12.23 23.62 3.52
N GLN A 73 11.56 22.48 3.72
CA GLN A 73 11.89 21.53 4.78
C GLN A 73 13.31 20.98 4.62
N ARG A 74 13.72 20.61 3.40
CA ARG A 74 15.07 20.11 3.09
C ARG A 74 16.14 21.19 3.26
N ARG A 75 15.84 22.45 2.91
CA ARG A 75 16.70 23.61 3.17
C ARG A 75 16.82 23.89 4.66
N GLN A 76 15.73 23.76 5.43
CA GLN A 76 15.77 23.90 6.90
C GLN A 76 16.59 22.76 7.53
N GLN A 77 16.42 21.53 7.07
CA GLN A 77 17.19 20.36 7.50
C GLN A 77 18.69 20.54 7.18
N ASN A 78 19.04 20.94 5.94
CA ASN A 78 20.42 21.20 5.54
C ASN A 78 21.04 22.38 6.29
N ARG A 79 20.28 23.45 6.53
CA ARG A 79 20.72 24.62 7.31
C ARG A 79 20.95 24.27 8.78
N TRP A 80 20.10 23.43 9.36
CA TRP A 80 20.29 22.90 10.71
C TRP A 80 21.51 21.97 10.79
N LEU A 81 21.66 21.03 9.84
CA LEU A 81 22.85 20.17 9.76
C LEU A 81 24.14 21.00 9.67
N SER A 82 24.13 22.09 8.90
CA SER A 82 25.26 23.02 8.81
C SER A 82 25.54 23.73 10.14
N SER A 83 24.49 24.06 10.92
CA SER A 83 24.62 24.67 12.25
C SER A 83 25.18 23.71 13.29
N VAL A 84 24.80 22.42 13.24
CA VAL A 84 25.31 21.38 14.16
C VAL A 84 26.77 21.06 13.86
N LEU A 85 27.16 21.06 12.58
CA LEU A 85 28.55 20.85 12.16
C LEU A 85 29.46 22.00 12.61
N GLN A 86 28.95 23.24 12.69
CA GLN A 86 29.69 24.39 13.21
C GLN A 86 29.90 24.35 14.74
N GLU A 87 29.07 23.62 15.50
CA GLU A 87 29.25 23.44 16.95
C GLU A 87 30.27 22.34 17.31
N SER A 88 30.62 21.44 16.37
CA SER A 88 31.63 20.39 16.60
C SER A 88 33.08 20.80 16.28
N ASP A 89 33.28 21.91 15.55
CA ASP A 89 34.61 22.38 15.10
C ASP A 89 35.22 23.47 16.02
N SER A 90 34.64 23.74 17.20
CA SER A 90 35.11 24.83 18.09
C SER A 90 36.15 24.43 19.14
N ASP A 91 36.73 23.23 19.09
CA ASP A 91 37.80 22.79 20.00
C ASP A 91 39.09 22.41 19.24
N SER A 92 39.78 23.40 18.66
CA SER A 92 41.21 23.31 18.36
C SER A 92 41.83 24.70 18.15
N ASP A 93 42.78 25.06 19.03
CA ASP A 93 43.48 26.34 19.12
C ASP A 93 44.39 26.70 17.91
N ASP A 94 44.40 28.01 17.60
CA ASP A 94 45.47 28.89 17.12
C ASP A 94 46.58 28.39 16.18
N ASN A 95 46.58 28.87 14.91
CA ASN A 95 47.76 29.54 14.33
C ASN A 95 47.44 30.35 13.06
N GLU A 96 47.85 31.62 13.04
CA GLU A 96 47.79 32.53 11.89
C GLU A 96 48.83 32.18 10.82
N GLY A 97 48.48 32.33 9.53
CA GLY A 97 49.43 32.32 8.42
C GLY A 97 48.82 32.41 7.02
N ASN A 98 48.92 33.59 6.40
CA ASN A 98 48.62 33.95 4.99
C ASN A 98 48.83 32.85 3.92
N ASN A 99 47.88 32.67 2.98
CA ASN A 99 47.97 33.16 1.59
C ASN A 99 46.95 32.53 0.62
N THR A 100 46.45 33.41 -0.26
CA THR A 100 46.02 33.22 -1.66
C THR A 100 44.78 32.38 -1.98
N ALA A 101 43.82 33.10 -2.57
CA ALA A 101 42.62 32.63 -3.24
C ALA A 101 42.88 31.54 -4.29
N ASN A 102 42.07 30.49 -4.24
CA ASN A 102 41.57 29.77 -5.40
C ASN A 102 40.13 29.31 -5.11
N ASN A 103 39.18 30.00 -5.73
CA ASN A 103 37.78 29.60 -5.79
C ASN A 103 37.65 28.46 -6.82
N SER A 104 37.68 27.22 -6.35
CA SER A 104 37.25 26.06 -7.14
C SER A 104 36.88 24.91 -6.20
N ASP A 105 35.79 25.06 -5.46
CA ASP A 105 35.08 23.92 -4.86
C ASP A 105 33.63 24.32 -4.57
N ASN A 106 32.79 24.25 -5.59
CA ASN A 106 31.35 24.38 -5.47
C ASN A 106 30.69 23.00 -5.33
N SER A 107 31.27 22.14 -4.47
CA SER A 107 30.71 20.84 -4.09
C SER A 107 29.77 20.96 -2.87
N GLN A 108 28.79 21.86 -2.95
CA GLN A 108 27.79 22.07 -1.87
C GLN A 108 26.82 20.89 -1.64
N TYR A 109 27.10 19.71 -2.19
CA TYR A 109 26.44 18.44 -1.87
C TYR A 109 27.44 17.34 -1.49
N ALA A 110 28.56 17.75 -0.87
CA ALA A 110 29.45 16.83 -0.18
C ALA A 110 28.71 16.21 1.01
N SER A 111 28.31 14.95 0.82
CA SER A 111 28.24 13.90 1.83
C SER A 111 28.40 14.30 3.29
N HIS A 112 27.39 14.03 4.12
CA HIS A 112 27.44 14.16 5.58
C HIS A 112 28.72 13.48 6.16
N PRO A 113 29.75 14.24 6.58
CA PRO A 113 31.01 13.67 7.05
C PRO A 113 30.89 13.08 8.47
N CYS A 114 29.94 13.59 9.24
CA CYS A 114 29.82 13.37 10.69
C CYS A 114 29.14 12.03 11.06
N PHE A 115 28.48 11.34 10.12
CA PHE A 115 27.74 10.09 10.40
C PHE A 115 28.01 8.99 9.35
N PRO A 116 29.21 8.41 9.32
CA PRO A 116 29.62 7.43 8.30
C PRO A 116 28.70 6.20 8.23
N ARG A 117 28.26 5.68 9.39
CA ARG A 117 27.38 4.49 9.47
C ARG A 117 26.02 4.69 8.78
N LEU A 118 25.36 5.82 9.01
CA LEU A 118 24.05 6.09 8.40
C LEU A 118 24.17 6.30 6.89
N ARG A 119 25.31 6.84 6.43
CA ARG A 119 25.60 7.01 4.99
C ARG A 119 25.84 5.68 4.28
N SER A 120 26.44 4.70 4.96
CA SER A 120 26.69 3.36 4.43
C SER A 120 25.48 2.43 4.53
N LEU A 121 24.33 2.89 5.02
CA LEU A 121 23.15 2.03 5.18
C LEU A 121 22.14 2.21 4.04
N ARG A 122 21.56 1.12 3.55
CA ARG A 122 20.49 1.10 2.54
C ARG A 122 19.37 0.21 3.02
N ASN A 123 18.15 0.74 3.11
CA ASN A 123 16.96 -0.06 3.42
C ASN A 123 16.10 -0.12 2.17
N VAL A 124 16.08 -1.28 1.52
CA VAL A 124 15.57 -1.43 0.15
C VAL A 124 14.59 -2.59 0.07
N GLY A 125 13.49 -2.42 -0.68
CA GLY A 125 12.57 -3.51 -0.97
C GLY A 125 12.60 -3.93 -2.44
N VAL A 126 12.41 -5.23 -2.70
CA VAL A 126 12.25 -5.77 -4.05
C VAL A 126 10.77 -5.96 -4.34
N PHE A 127 10.31 -5.40 -5.44
CA PHE A 127 8.89 -5.27 -5.80
C PHE A 127 8.66 -5.70 -7.25
N ALA A 128 7.63 -6.52 -7.51
CA ALA A 128 7.33 -7.00 -8.88
C ALA A 128 6.02 -7.79 -8.95
N HIS A 129 5.53 -8.00 -10.17
CA HIS A 129 4.49 -8.98 -10.47
C HIS A 129 4.91 -10.43 -10.13
N VAL A 130 3.92 -11.32 -9.98
CA VAL A 130 4.12 -12.77 -9.82
C VAL A 130 4.99 -13.30 -10.97
N ASP A 131 5.86 -14.26 -10.69
CA ASP A 131 6.77 -14.86 -11.68
C ASP A 131 7.79 -13.93 -12.35
N ALA A 132 7.86 -12.63 -12.04
CA ALA A 132 8.89 -11.72 -12.57
C ALA A 132 10.33 -12.06 -12.09
N GLY A 133 10.46 -12.99 -11.13
CA GLY A 133 11.73 -13.47 -10.59
C GLY A 133 12.27 -12.64 -9.41
N LYS A 134 11.40 -12.07 -8.56
CA LYS A 134 11.81 -11.32 -7.35
C LYS A 134 12.70 -12.14 -6.43
N THR A 135 12.20 -13.29 -6.01
CA THR A 135 12.88 -14.18 -5.08
C THR A 135 14.19 -14.67 -5.68
N THR A 136 14.21 -14.99 -6.97
CA THR A 136 15.44 -15.35 -7.70
C THR A 136 16.48 -14.23 -7.69
N VAL A 137 16.05 -12.97 -7.87
CA VAL A 137 16.95 -11.80 -7.76
C VAL A 137 17.48 -11.67 -6.33
N THR A 138 16.60 -11.80 -5.32
CA THR A 138 16.97 -11.73 -3.91
C THR A 138 17.98 -12.83 -3.53
N GLU A 139 17.72 -14.08 -3.90
CA GLU A 139 18.62 -15.22 -3.66
C GLU A 139 19.98 -15.00 -4.32
N ARG A 140 20.02 -14.48 -5.55
CA ARG A 140 21.29 -14.17 -6.22
C ARG A 140 22.04 -13.04 -5.52
N MET A 141 21.35 -12.02 -5.00
CA MET A 141 21.98 -10.97 -4.18
C MET A 141 22.59 -11.53 -2.89
N LEU A 142 21.89 -12.45 -2.22
CA LEU A 142 22.38 -13.12 -1.01
C LEU A 142 23.58 -14.04 -1.29
N ALA A 143 23.58 -14.71 -2.44
CA ALA A 143 24.71 -15.51 -2.88
C ALA A 143 25.94 -14.64 -3.16
N LEU A 144 25.77 -13.54 -3.93
CA LEU A 144 26.84 -12.60 -4.27
C LEU A 144 27.45 -11.90 -3.05
N SER A 145 26.64 -11.62 -2.01
CA SER A 145 27.15 -11.06 -0.75
C SER A 145 27.90 -12.06 0.13
N GLY A 146 27.92 -13.35 -0.24
CA GLY A 146 28.61 -14.41 0.50
C GLY A 146 27.84 -14.95 1.70
N ILE A 147 26.58 -14.55 1.90
CA ILE A 147 25.73 -15.09 2.97
C ILE A 147 25.34 -16.53 2.67
N VAL A 148 24.96 -16.79 1.43
CA VAL A 148 24.58 -18.13 0.96
C VAL A 148 25.67 -18.63 0.03
N ARG A 149 26.04 -19.91 0.13
CA ARG A 149 27.09 -20.50 -0.72
C ARG A 149 26.67 -20.54 -2.19
N ASN A 150 25.43 -20.94 -2.45
CA ASN A 150 24.83 -21.04 -3.79
C ASN A 150 23.43 -20.43 -3.75
N ALA A 151 23.01 -19.76 -4.82
CA ALA A 151 21.65 -19.23 -4.91
C ALA A 151 20.62 -20.36 -4.90
N GLY A 152 19.58 -20.26 -4.06
CA GLY A 152 18.48 -21.21 -4.03
C GLY A 152 17.56 -21.07 -5.26
N SER A 153 16.87 -22.16 -5.61
CA SER A 153 15.86 -22.19 -6.67
C SER A 153 14.46 -22.23 -6.07
N VAL A 154 13.55 -21.42 -6.63
CA VAL A 154 12.12 -21.39 -6.23
C VAL A 154 11.45 -22.71 -6.58
N ASP A 155 11.80 -23.31 -7.73
CA ASP A 155 11.20 -24.56 -8.19
C ASP A 155 11.59 -25.76 -7.32
N ASP A 156 12.80 -25.71 -6.74
CA ASP A 156 13.31 -26.76 -5.85
C ASP A 156 12.90 -26.53 -4.37
N GLY A 157 12.35 -25.35 -4.04
CA GLY A 157 11.91 -24.99 -2.69
C GLY A 157 13.05 -24.77 -1.68
N ASP A 158 14.26 -24.52 -2.18
CA ASP A 158 15.50 -24.37 -1.39
C ASP A 158 15.88 -22.91 -1.09
N THR A 159 14.98 -21.96 -1.39
CA THR A 159 15.19 -20.53 -1.13
C THR A 159 15.25 -20.23 0.38
N VAL A 160 16.08 -19.26 0.75
CA VAL A 160 16.26 -18.77 2.12
C VAL A 160 15.12 -17.84 2.52
N THR A 161 14.60 -17.05 1.58
CA THR A 161 13.55 -16.07 1.88
C THR A 161 12.15 -16.69 2.00
N ASP A 162 11.87 -17.82 1.34
CA ASP A 162 10.59 -18.53 1.48
C ASP A 162 10.67 -19.59 2.61
N TYR A 163 10.32 -19.16 3.82
CA TYR A 163 10.39 -20.01 5.01
C TYR A 163 9.11 -20.83 5.25
N LEU A 164 7.96 -20.43 4.69
CA LEU A 164 6.71 -21.17 4.89
C LEU A 164 6.62 -22.37 3.95
N PRO A 165 6.17 -23.55 4.44
CA PRO A 165 5.92 -24.70 3.58
C PRO A 165 4.96 -24.40 2.42
N ALA A 166 3.95 -23.56 2.64
CA ALA A 166 2.99 -23.15 1.62
C ALA A 166 3.61 -22.27 0.52
N GLU A 167 4.68 -21.52 0.83
CA GLU A 167 5.42 -20.73 -0.18
C GLU A 167 6.20 -21.67 -1.11
N ARG A 168 6.92 -22.63 -0.53
CA ARG A 168 7.72 -23.63 -1.26
C ARG A 168 6.87 -24.53 -2.14
N GLU A 169 5.73 -25.01 -1.64
CA GLU A 169 4.83 -25.88 -2.42
C GLU A 169 4.18 -25.16 -3.61
N ARG A 170 3.94 -23.85 -3.49
CA ARG A 170 3.24 -23.05 -4.50
C ARG A 170 4.18 -22.24 -5.39
N GLY A 171 5.46 -22.14 -5.04
CA GLY A 171 6.44 -21.31 -5.75
C GLY A 171 6.15 -19.81 -5.69
N ILE A 172 5.49 -19.33 -4.63
CA ILE A 172 5.12 -17.91 -4.46
C ILE A 172 5.56 -17.40 -3.09
N THR A 173 6.04 -16.17 -3.03
CA THR A 173 6.27 -15.46 -1.77
C THR A 173 4.94 -14.95 -1.21
N ILE A 174 4.65 -15.29 0.05
CA ILE A 174 3.42 -14.94 0.78
C ILE A 174 3.73 -13.87 1.82
N GLN A 175 4.79 -14.07 2.60
CA GLN A 175 5.20 -13.16 3.66
C GLN A 175 6.49 -12.42 3.29
N SER A 176 6.61 -11.17 3.73
CA SER A 176 7.83 -10.39 3.48
C SER A 176 9.03 -10.89 4.29
N ALA A 177 10.13 -11.22 3.64
CA ALA A 177 11.35 -11.65 4.31
C ALA A 177 12.32 -10.47 4.45
N ALA A 178 12.81 -10.20 5.67
CA ALA A 178 13.79 -9.15 5.93
C ALA A 178 15.17 -9.78 6.15
N VAL A 179 16.16 -9.40 5.33
CA VAL A 179 17.53 -9.91 5.40
C VAL A 179 18.55 -8.77 5.34
N GLY A 180 19.54 -8.78 6.23
CA GLY A 180 20.65 -7.81 6.23
C GLY A 180 21.96 -8.42 5.71
N PHE A 181 22.68 -7.71 4.84
CA PHE A 181 24.00 -8.12 4.33
C PHE A 181 24.90 -6.95 3.96
N GLY A 182 26.22 -7.16 3.98
CA GLY A 182 27.21 -6.19 3.53
C GLY A 182 27.53 -6.35 2.03
N TRP A 183 27.68 -5.22 1.33
CA TRP A 183 28.16 -5.15 -0.05
C TRP A 183 29.39 -4.26 -0.13
N VAL A 184 30.47 -4.76 -0.75
CA VAL A 184 31.70 -3.98 -0.97
C VAL A 184 31.72 -3.52 -2.43
N LEU A 185 31.74 -2.20 -2.63
CA LEU A 185 31.85 -1.65 -3.97
C LEU A 185 33.22 -2.01 -4.57
N PRO A 186 33.28 -2.53 -5.81
CA PRO A 186 34.54 -2.79 -6.49
C PRO A 186 35.39 -1.51 -6.60
N THR A 187 36.64 -1.55 -6.13
CA THR A 187 37.58 -0.42 -6.18
C THR A 187 37.87 -0.04 -7.63
N ARG A 188 37.51 1.19 -8.01
CA ARG A 188 37.53 1.62 -9.42
C ARG A 188 38.89 2.12 -9.92
N ASN A 189 39.80 2.50 -9.01
CA ASN A 189 41.14 2.99 -9.35
C ASN A 189 42.21 2.35 -8.44
N LYS A 190 43.40 2.07 -9.00
CA LYS A 190 44.58 1.55 -8.25
C LYS A 190 45.20 2.59 -7.30
N GLU A 191 44.85 3.87 -7.43
CA GLU A 191 45.44 4.98 -6.66
C GLU A 191 44.62 5.39 -5.42
N ASP A 192 43.39 4.87 -5.25
CA ASP A 192 42.60 5.10 -4.04
C ASP A 192 43.09 4.18 -2.91
N THR A 193 44.10 4.62 -2.17
CA THR A 193 44.56 3.94 -0.95
C THR A 193 43.48 3.99 0.14
N ALA A 194 42.97 2.80 0.52
CA ALA A 194 42.53 2.45 1.87
C ALA A 194 41.24 3.10 2.45
N SER A 195 40.12 3.05 1.72
CA SER A 195 38.84 2.71 2.37
C SER A 195 37.91 2.01 1.38
N GLU A 196 37.79 0.68 1.50
CA GLU A 196 36.74 -0.09 0.84
C GLU A 196 35.40 0.55 1.20
N ARG A 197 34.67 1.12 0.22
CA ARG A 197 33.33 1.67 0.45
C ARG A 197 32.36 0.51 0.61
N SER A 198 32.27 -0.01 1.83
CA SER A 198 31.27 -1.00 2.21
C SER A 198 29.94 -0.31 2.51
N VAL A 199 28.86 -0.98 2.10
CA VAL A 199 27.48 -0.55 2.32
C VAL A 199 26.73 -1.72 2.94
N GLU A 200 25.99 -1.46 4.00
CA GLU A 200 25.10 -2.41 4.64
C GLU A 200 23.70 -2.27 4.03
N ILE A 201 23.18 -3.37 3.50
CA ILE A 201 21.89 -3.43 2.80
C ILE A 201 20.94 -4.27 3.64
N ASN A 202 19.87 -3.62 4.11
CA ASN A 202 18.70 -4.27 4.68
C ASN A 202 17.66 -4.43 3.57
N LEU A 203 17.53 -5.66 3.09
CA LEU A 203 16.63 -6.04 2.01
C LEU A 203 15.32 -6.57 2.57
N ILE A 204 14.19 -6.11 2.03
CA ILE A 204 12.87 -6.71 2.26
C ILE A 204 12.34 -7.28 0.94
N ASP A 205 12.24 -8.61 0.87
CA ASP A 205 11.57 -9.27 -0.25
C ASP A 205 10.05 -9.21 -0.05
N THR A 206 9.30 -8.84 -1.08
CA THR A 206 7.85 -8.59 -0.96
C THR A 206 7.04 -9.51 -1.87
N PRO A 207 5.82 -9.92 -1.45
CA PRO A 207 4.98 -10.77 -2.27
C PRO A 207 4.49 -10.02 -3.52
N GLY A 208 4.42 -10.74 -4.65
CA GLY A 208 3.93 -10.18 -5.92
C GLY A 208 2.42 -10.28 -6.13
N HIS A 209 1.75 -11.06 -5.29
CA HIS A 209 0.33 -11.37 -5.45
C HIS A 209 -0.55 -10.34 -4.72
N VAL A 210 -1.68 -9.96 -5.33
CA VAL A 210 -2.58 -8.90 -4.82
C VAL A 210 -3.17 -9.24 -3.46
N ASP A 211 -3.43 -10.52 -3.22
CA ASP A 211 -3.99 -11.02 -1.96
C ASP A 211 -3.08 -10.77 -0.75
N PHE A 212 -1.79 -10.49 -0.96
CA PHE A 212 -0.82 -10.11 0.06
C PHE A 212 -0.37 -8.65 -0.06
N SER A 213 -1.18 -7.80 -0.69
CA SER A 213 -0.91 -6.36 -0.83
C SER A 213 -0.67 -5.64 0.50
N VAL A 214 -1.14 -6.18 1.62
CA VAL A 214 -0.88 -5.62 2.95
C VAL A 214 0.60 -5.75 3.33
N GLU A 215 1.27 -6.85 2.97
CA GLU A 215 2.72 -7.00 3.17
C GLU A 215 3.51 -5.97 2.35
N VAL A 216 3.08 -5.70 1.11
CA VAL A 216 3.66 -4.66 0.25
C VAL A 216 3.48 -3.29 0.90
N ASN A 217 2.26 -2.96 1.34
CA ASN A 217 1.97 -1.68 2.00
C ASN A 217 2.74 -1.51 3.31
N ARG A 218 2.91 -2.58 4.09
CA ARG A 218 3.72 -2.59 5.33
C ARG A 218 5.19 -2.34 5.07
N SER A 219 5.72 -2.90 3.97
CA SER A 219 7.13 -2.76 3.62
C SER A 219 7.43 -1.35 3.10
N VAL A 220 6.57 -0.81 2.24
CA VAL A 220 6.76 0.51 1.62
C VAL A 220 6.82 1.65 2.66
N THR A 221 6.13 1.54 3.79
CA THR A 221 6.18 2.57 4.85
C THR A 221 7.52 2.62 5.59
N VAL A 222 8.28 1.52 5.59
CA VAL A 222 9.52 1.36 6.37
C VAL A 222 10.78 1.51 5.53
N LEU A 223 10.70 1.16 4.25
CA LEU A 223 11.85 1.15 3.34
C LEU A 223 12.26 2.56 2.90
N ASP A 224 13.55 2.77 2.70
CA ASP A 224 14.10 4.03 2.20
C ASP A 224 14.03 4.12 0.67
N GLY A 225 14.30 3.01 -0.03
CA GLY A 225 14.26 2.90 -1.49
C GLY A 225 13.60 1.62 -2.00
N ALA A 226 13.35 1.55 -3.31
CA ALA A 226 12.68 0.41 -3.95
C ALA A 226 13.41 -0.05 -5.22
N VAL A 227 13.44 -1.37 -5.45
CA VAL A 227 13.84 -2.00 -6.71
C VAL A 227 12.59 -2.60 -7.35
N LEU A 228 12.17 -2.05 -8.48
CA LEU A 228 11.05 -2.56 -9.26
C LEU A 228 11.58 -3.55 -10.31
N VAL A 229 11.21 -4.82 -10.19
CA VAL A 229 11.55 -5.86 -11.17
C VAL A 229 10.42 -5.98 -12.20
N VAL A 230 10.79 -6.03 -13.48
CA VAL A 230 9.88 -6.16 -14.62
C VAL A 230 10.35 -7.30 -15.51
N ASP A 231 9.42 -8.08 -16.04
CA ASP A 231 9.72 -9.16 -16.99
C ASP A 231 10.02 -8.58 -18.38
N ALA A 232 11.14 -8.97 -18.99
CA ALA A 232 11.55 -8.55 -20.34
C ALA A 232 10.58 -9.00 -21.45
N VAL A 233 9.85 -10.11 -21.25
CA VAL A 233 8.93 -10.68 -22.24
C VAL A 233 7.54 -10.06 -22.07
N ALA A 234 6.99 -10.10 -20.86
CA ALA A 234 5.62 -9.67 -20.59
C ALA A 234 5.48 -8.14 -20.40
N GLY A 235 6.57 -7.46 -20.04
CA GLY A 235 6.55 -6.04 -19.68
C GLY A 235 5.70 -5.75 -18.45
N VAL A 236 5.05 -4.59 -18.41
CA VAL A 236 4.21 -4.17 -17.27
C VAL A 236 2.85 -4.85 -17.30
N GLN A 237 2.53 -5.55 -16.21
CA GLN A 237 1.26 -6.25 -15.96
C GLN A 237 0.42 -5.53 -14.89
N ALA A 238 -0.83 -5.95 -14.70
CA ALA A 238 -1.82 -5.30 -13.82
C ALA A 238 -1.35 -5.19 -12.34
N GLN A 239 -0.66 -6.20 -11.82
CA GLN A 239 -0.13 -6.16 -10.45
C GLN A 239 1.09 -5.24 -10.35
N THR A 240 1.92 -5.13 -11.39
CA THR A 240 3.05 -4.18 -11.43
C THR A 240 2.54 -2.75 -11.25
N GLU A 241 1.40 -2.40 -11.87
CA GLU A 241 0.76 -1.09 -11.66
C GLU A 241 0.25 -0.90 -10.23
N THR A 242 -0.26 -1.95 -9.61
CA THR A 242 -0.76 -1.90 -8.22
C THR A 242 0.38 -1.68 -7.24
N VAL A 243 1.50 -2.37 -7.45
CA VAL A 243 2.72 -2.19 -6.67
C VAL A 243 3.33 -0.81 -6.91
N TRP A 244 3.34 -0.32 -8.16
CA TRP A 244 3.80 1.04 -8.47
C TRP A 244 2.95 2.13 -7.80
N ARG A 245 1.62 1.94 -7.77
CA ARG A 245 0.70 2.82 -7.04
C ARG A 245 1.01 2.84 -5.54
N ALA A 246 1.36 1.70 -4.95
CA ALA A 246 1.83 1.62 -3.57
C ALA A 246 3.13 2.41 -3.39
N ILE A 247 4.14 2.22 -4.25
CA ILE A 247 5.45 2.92 -4.19
C ILE A 247 5.33 4.44 -4.32
N ARG A 248 4.44 4.92 -5.22
CA ARG A 248 4.28 6.36 -5.54
C ARG A 248 3.16 7.06 -4.77
N ASN A 249 2.35 6.32 -4.02
CA ASN A 249 1.20 6.82 -3.26
C ASN A 249 0.28 7.77 -4.07
N THR A 250 -0.06 7.38 -5.30
CA THR A 250 -0.75 8.26 -6.27
C THR A 250 -2.21 8.58 -5.92
N ASP A 251 -2.80 7.87 -4.95
CA ASP A 251 -4.22 7.98 -4.62
C ASP A 251 -4.57 9.30 -3.89
N LYS A 252 -3.59 9.98 -3.28
CA LYS A 252 -3.79 11.30 -2.64
C LYS A 252 -4.05 12.46 -3.62
N ALA A 253 -3.59 12.37 -4.87
CA ALA A 253 -3.63 13.51 -5.80
C ALA A 253 -5.05 13.83 -6.30
N LYS A 254 -6.03 12.93 -6.12
CA LYS A 254 -7.40 13.09 -6.64
C LYS A 254 -8.39 13.67 -5.63
N SER A 255 -8.10 13.65 -4.32
CA SER A 255 -9.07 14.09 -3.30
C SER A 255 -8.91 15.55 -2.85
N SER A 256 -7.94 16.31 -3.38
CA SER A 256 -7.63 17.68 -2.94
C SER A 256 -8.07 18.79 -3.91
N SER A 257 -8.86 18.48 -4.94
CA SER A 257 -9.25 19.45 -5.99
C SER A 257 -10.76 19.62 -6.21
N SER A 258 -11.60 19.41 -5.19
CA SER A 258 -13.03 19.79 -5.25
C SER A 258 -13.34 20.92 -4.27
N ASN A 259 -13.54 22.10 -4.86
CA ASN A 259 -14.05 23.38 -4.37
C ASN A 259 -14.68 23.43 -2.96
N ALA A 260 -14.13 24.33 -2.13
CA ALA A 260 -14.84 24.90 -1.00
C ALA A 260 -15.68 26.09 -1.48
N GLU A 261 -17.00 25.94 -1.55
CA GLU A 261 -17.98 27.04 -1.46
C GLU A 261 -19.39 26.51 -1.14
N THR A 262 -19.84 26.82 0.08
CA THR A 262 -21.20 27.08 0.59
C THR A 262 -22.40 26.14 0.27
N SER A 263 -22.94 25.56 1.36
CA SER A 263 -24.37 25.31 1.71
C SER A 263 -24.82 23.85 1.91
N GLY A 264 -25.51 23.59 3.04
CA GLY A 264 -26.50 22.52 3.21
C GLY A 264 -26.03 21.19 3.79
N SER A 265 -26.54 20.83 4.97
CA SER A 265 -26.33 19.57 5.68
C SER A 265 -26.81 18.33 4.91
N THR A 266 -25.92 17.35 4.71
CA THR A 266 -26.21 15.91 4.64
C THR A 266 -24.90 15.13 4.77
N THR A 267 -24.82 14.23 5.73
CA THR A 267 -23.66 13.36 5.98
C THR A 267 -23.59 12.26 4.91
N SER A 268 -22.85 12.49 3.84
CA SER A 268 -22.41 11.46 2.90
C SER A 268 -21.02 10.96 3.32
N THR A 269 -20.95 9.71 3.76
CA THR A 269 -19.71 8.97 4.03
C THR A 269 -18.90 8.83 2.76
N SER A 270 -17.68 9.37 2.76
CA SER A 270 -16.77 9.33 1.63
C SER A 270 -16.34 7.90 1.29
N SER A 271 -16.30 7.63 -0.01
CA SER A 271 -16.04 6.37 -0.69
C SER A 271 -14.73 5.66 -0.32
N ALA A 272 -14.80 4.32 -0.39
CA ALA A 272 -13.95 3.31 0.22
C ALA A 272 -12.57 3.04 -0.43
N HIS A 273 -11.70 4.04 -0.58
CA HIS A 273 -10.26 3.79 -0.84
C HIS A 273 -9.43 4.45 0.26
N GLY A 274 -8.88 3.63 1.16
CA GLY A 274 -8.08 4.10 2.28
C GLY A 274 -6.85 4.87 1.78
N SER A 275 -6.77 6.17 2.08
CA SER A 275 -5.66 7.00 1.67
C SER A 275 -4.39 6.63 2.44
N HIS A 276 -3.42 6.03 1.75
CA HIS A 276 -2.14 5.65 2.36
C HIS A 276 -1.33 6.90 2.75
N GLN A 277 -0.75 6.93 3.95
CA GLN A 277 -0.03 8.08 4.51
C GLN A 277 1.50 7.87 4.53
N HIS A 278 2.13 7.53 3.40
CA HIS A 278 3.59 7.50 3.30
C HIS A 278 4.13 8.39 2.18
N GLU A 279 5.39 8.80 2.30
CA GLU A 279 6.09 9.56 1.27
C GLU A 279 6.50 8.63 0.12
N PRO A 280 6.29 9.00 -1.16
CA PRO A 280 6.68 8.15 -2.29
C PRO A 280 8.16 7.77 -2.24
N LEU A 281 8.49 6.52 -2.58
CA LEU A 281 9.86 6.02 -2.54
C LEU A 281 10.66 6.39 -3.80
N PRO A 282 11.94 6.77 -3.68
CA PRO A 282 12.91 6.68 -4.77
C PRO A 282 13.03 5.22 -5.23
N ALA A 283 12.99 5.01 -6.54
CA ALA A 283 12.98 3.67 -7.12
C ALA A 283 14.01 3.54 -8.26
N MET A 284 14.57 2.34 -8.39
CA MET A 284 15.29 1.88 -9.58
C MET A 284 14.54 0.72 -10.22
N MET A 285 14.79 0.48 -11.52
CA MET A 285 14.14 -0.59 -12.27
C MET A 285 15.15 -1.64 -12.73
N TYR A 286 14.76 -2.90 -12.65
CA TYR A 286 15.51 -4.04 -13.16
C TYR A 286 14.64 -4.87 -14.11
N ILE A 287 15.00 -4.89 -15.39
CA ILE A 287 14.36 -5.73 -16.40
C ILE A 287 15.03 -7.10 -16.37
N ASN A 288 14.31 -8.09 -15.85
CA ASN A 288 14.78 -9.46 -15.65
C ASN A 288 14.32 -10.37 -16.80
N LYS A 289 14.87 -11.59 -16.86
CA LYS A 289 14.59 -12.63 -17.86
C LYS A 289 15.01 -12.27 -19.29
N MET A 290 16.11 -11.53 -19.43
CA MET A 290 16.69 -11.22 -20.74
C MET A 290 17.19 -12.46 -21.52
N ASP A 291 17.26 -13.61 -20.86
CA ASP A 291 17.61 -14.93 -21.41
C ASP A 291 16.44 -15.67 -22.08
N ARG A 292 15.20 -15.21 -21.92
CA ARG A 292 14.01 -15.90 -22.42
C ARG A 292 13.72 -15.58 -23.88
N ASP A 293 13.12 -16.54 -24.58
CA ASP A 293 12.61 -16.32 -25.93
C ASP A 293 11.58 -15.19 -25.96
N GLY A 294 11.78 -14.23 -26.87
CA GLY A 294 10.93 -13.05 -26.97
C GLY A 294 11.26 -11.94 -25.96
N ALA A 295 12.37 -12.05 -25.21
CA ALA A 295 12.84 -10.97 -24.35
C ALA A 295 13.25 -9.74 -25.17
N ASP A 296 12.61 -8.61 -24.88
CA ASP A 296 12.88 -7.34 -25.56
C ASP A 296 12.95 -6.19 -24.55
N PHE A 297 14.18 -5.70 -24.35
CA PHE A 297 14.45 -4.57 -23.46
C PHE A 297 13.68 -3.30 -23.85
N ARG A 298 13.56 -3.03 -25.16
CA ARG A 298 12.82 -1.87 -25.69
C ARG A 298 11.33 -2.02 -25.41
N HIS A 299 10.77 -3.21 -25.67
CA HIS A 299 9.37 -3.49 -25.39
C HIS A 299 9.04 -3.26 -23.92
N ALA A 300 9.81 -3.85 -23.01
CA ALA A 300 9.63 -3.67 -21.57
C ALA A 300 9.66 -2.19 -21.19
N MET A 301 10.63 -1.42 -21.68
CA MET A 301 10.73 0.03 -21.44
C MET A 301 9.50 0.80 -21.92
N GLN A 302 9.02 0.52 -23.13
CA GLN A 302 7.85 1.19 -23.69
C GLN A 302 6.58 0.89 -22.90
N THR A 303 6.41 -0.35 -22.41
CA THR A 303 5.28 -0.68 -21.55
C THR A 303 5.33 0.07 -20.23
N VAL A 304 6.52 0.27 -19.65
CA VAL A 304 6.73 1.06 -18.44
C VAL A 304 6.33 2.52 -18.65
N ILE A 305 6.83 3.16 -19.72
CA ILE A 305 6.50 4.55 -20.03
C ILE A 305 4.99 4.72 -20.25
N LYS A 306 4.35 3.75 -20.93
CA LYS A 306 2.92 3.82 -21.27
C LYS A 306 2.01 3.57 -20.06
N LYS A 307 2.33 2.59 -19.21
CA LYS A 307 1.46 2.11 -18.13
C LYS A 307 1.80 2.72 -16.76
N LEU A 308 3.08 2.91 -16.45
CA LEU A 308 3.53 3.45 -15.16
C LEU A 308 3.70 4.97 -15.23
N LYS A 309 2.64 5.70 -14.88
CA LYS A 309 2.66 7.17 -14.85
C LYS A 309 3.71 7.70 -13.87
N GLY A 310 4.47 8.72 -14.30
CA GLY A 310 5.48 9.37 -13.48
C GLY A 310 6.73 8.53 -13.19
N SER A 311 6.95 7.44 -13.94
CA SER A 311 8.12 6.56 -13.77
C SER A 311 9.39 7.13 -14.40
N ASN A 312 9.30 7.85 -15.52
CA ASN A 312 10.42 8.41 -16.30
C ASN A 312 11.67 7.51 -16.27
N PRO A 313 11.59 6.29 -16.84
CA PRO A 313 12.68 5.34 -16.80
C PRO A 313 13.82 5.78 -17.74
N VAL A 314 15.05 5.71 -17.27
CA VAL A 314 16.25 6.07 -18.04
C VAL A 314 17.21 4.87 -18.08
N PRO A 315 17.57 4.36 -19.26
CA PRO A 315 18.48 3.23 -19.38
C PRO A 315 19.90 3.63 -18.93
N VAL A 316 20.47 2.89 -17.99
CA VAL A 316 21.89 3.02 -17.60
C VAL A 316 22.74 1.87 -18.14
N GLN A 317 22.09 0.86 -18.71
CA GLN A 317 22.73 -0.32 -19.30
C GLN A 317 22.08 -0.70 -20.62
N LEU A 318 22.85 -1.36 -21.49
CA LEU A 318 22.35 -2.03 -22.69
C LEU A 318 22.63 -3.55 -22.62
N PRO A 319 21.72 -4.40 -23.11
CA PRO A 319 21.97 -5.83 -23.22
C PRO A 319 22.96 -6.16 -24.35
N LEU A 320 23.83 -7.15 -24.12
CA LEU A 320 24.75 -7.72 -25.12
C LEU A 320 24.31 -9.12 -25.54
N TYR A 321 24.36 -9.36 -26.83
CA TYR A 321 24.00 -10.62 -27.46
C TYR A 321 25.15 -11.15 -28.30
N ARG A 322 25.29 -12.48 -28.34
CA ARG A 322 26.15 -13.18 -29.30
C ARG A 322 25.27 -13.73 -30.42
N VAL A 323 25.55 -13.31 -31.64
CA VAL A 323 24.81 -13.71 -32.85
C VAL A 323 25.64 -14.75 -33.61
N GLU A 324 25.03 -15.87 -33.96
CA GLU A 324 25.67 -16.87 -34.83
C GLU A 324 25.74 -16.31 -36.26
N ASN A 325 26.96 -16.12 -36.78
CA ASN A 325 27.15 -15.74 -38.18
C ASN A 325 26.86 -16.95 -39.08
N ASP A 326 25.68 -16.98 -39.72
CA ASP A 326 25.35 -17.92 -40.79
C ASP A 326 26.27 -17.70 -42.01
N GLY A 327 27.43 -18.34 -42.00
CA GLY A 327 28.27 -18.57 -43.18
C GLY A 327 29.38 -17.54 -43.44
N GLN A 328 30.55 -17.77 -42.82
CA GLN A 328 31.83 -17.86 -43.56
C GLN A 328 32.89 -18.52 -42.65
N ASN A 329 33.23 -19.76 -42.98
CA ASN A 329 34.42 -20.44 -42.46
C ASN A 329 35.67 -19.65 -42.89
N HIS A 330 36.20 -18.80 -42.01
CA HIS A 330 37.63 -18.53 -41.98
C HIS A 330 38.20 -19.17 -40.72
N GLY A 331 38.76 -20.36 -40.92
CA GLY A 331 39.57 -21.00 -39.91
C GLY A 331 40.82 -20.18 -39.63
N SER A 332 40.89 -19.57 -38.45
CA SER A 332 42.15 -19.20 -37.83
C SER A 332 42.23 -19.89 -36.47
N SER A 333 43.04 -20.93 -36.45
CA SER A 333 43.59 -21.60 -35.28
C SER A 333 44.01 -20.59 -34.21
N GLY A 334 43.62 -20.85 -32.96
CA GLY A 334 43.92 -20.02 -31.81
C GLY A 334 45.42 -19.76 -31.64
N THR A 335 45.75 -18.48 -31.54
CA THR A 335 46.92 -17.97 -30.85
C THR A 335 46.41 -16.98 -29.81
N ASN A 336 46.81 -17.18 -28.56
CA ASN A 336 46.55 -16.28 -27.44
C ASN A 336 47.23 -14.93 -27.72
N ASP A 337 46.51 -13.97 -28.30
CA ASP A 337 46.93 -12.57 -28.32
C ASP A 337 46.17 -11.81 -27.24
N SER A 338 46.95 -11.24 -26.32
CA SER A 338 46.50 -10.51 -25.14
C SER A 338 46.11 -9.06 -25.46
N THR A 339 45.32 -8.86 -26.51
CA THR A 339 44.74 -7.56 -26.88
C THR A 339 43.22 -7.67 -26.88
N ALA A 340 42.56 -6.85 -26.06
CA ALA A 340 41.13 -6.92 -25.81
C ALA A 340 40.32 -6.42 -27.03
N SER A 341 40.07 -7.31 -27.99
CA SER A 341 39.12 -7.05 -29.09
C SER A 341 37.76 -7.68 -28.75
N LEU A 342 36.68 -6.91 -28.89
CA LEU A 342 35.33 -7.47 -28.89
C LEU A 342 35.15 -8.21 -30.22
N GLY A 343 34.76 -9.48 -30.17
CA GLY A 343 34.49 -10.28 -31.37
C GLY A 343 33.41 -9.65 -32.25
N THR A 344 33.52 -9.87 -33.57
CA THR A 344 32.57 -9.36 -34.58
C THR A 344 31.17 -10.00 -34.50
N ASP A 345 31.03 -11.06 -33.71
CA ASP A 345 29.81 -11.81 -33.40
C ASP A 345 28.98 -11.18 -32.25
N ILE A 346 29.51 -10.14 -31.58
CA ILE A 346 28.85 -9.51 -30.43
C ILE A 346 28.09 -8.26 -30.86
N VAL A 347 26.80 -8.21 -30.52
CA VAL A 347 25.88 -7.12 -30.88
C VAL A 347 25.22 -6.56 -29.62
N ALA A 348 25.14 -5.23 -29.52
CA ALA A 348 24.39 -4.55 -28.47
C ALA A 348 22.92 -4.36 -28.86
N GLY A 349 22.01 -4.67 -27.94
CA GLY A 349 20.59 -4.33 -28.09
C GLY A 349 20.38 -2.84 -27.86
N THR A 350 19.90 -2.13 -28.88
CA THR A 350 19.60 -0.69 -28.81
C THR A 350 18.11 -0.44 -28.63
N LEU A 351 17.74 0.76 -28.15
CA LEU A 351 16.34 1.15 -28.01
C LEU A 351 15.65 1.48 -29.35
N ASP A 352 16.40 1.63 -30.44
CA ASP A 352 15.86 2.03 -31.74
C ASP A 352 15.64 0.86 -32.69
N GLN A 353 16.36 -0.24 -32.52
CA GLN A 353 16.28 -1.43 -33.36
C GLN A 353 15.52 -2.56 -32.64
N SER A 354 15.06 -3.56 -33.39
CA SER A 354 14.53 -4.79 -32.79
C SER A 354 15.65 -5.58 -32.10
N PRO A 355 15.35 -6.37 -31.05
CA PRO A 355 16.37 -7.16 -30.38
C PRO A 355 17.08 -8.09 -31.39
N PRO A 356 18.42 -8.16 -31.37
CA PRO A 356 19.14 -9.07 -32.24
C PRO A 356 18.81 -10.52 -31.87
N HIS A 357 18.69 -11.40 -32.87
CA HIS A 357 18.51 -12.83 -32.65
C HIS A 357 19.86 -13.44 -32.22
N GLY A 358 20.04 -13.68 -30.92
CA GLY A 358 21.28 -14.21 -30.38
C GLY A 358 21.17 -14.59 -28.90
N GLU A 359 22.18 -15.28 -28.39
CA GLU A 359 22.25 -15.64 -26.97
C GLU A 359 22.58 -14.38 -26.14
N PHE A 360 21.86 -14.15 -25.06
CA PHE A 360 22.17 -13.08 -24.10
C PHE A 360 23.44 -13.44 -23.29
N ILE A 361 24.50 -12.64 -23.47
CA ILE A 361 25.85 -12.94 -22.93
C ILE A 361 26.35 -11.95 -21.87
N GLY A 362 25.71 -10.78 -21.75
CA GLY A 362 26.23 -9.74 -20.86
C GLY A 362 25.58 -8.38 -21.04
N LEU A 363 26.29 -7.34 -20.57
CA LEU A 363 25.76 -5.99 -20.44
C LEU A 363 26.81 -4.94 -20.80
N ILE A 364 26.38 -3.81 -21.33
CA ILE A 364 27.19 -2.59 -21.42
C ILE A 364 26.75 -1.63 -20.32
N ASP A 365 27.68 -1.19 -19.47
CA ASP A 365 27.52 -0.09 -18.53
C ASP A 365 27.83 1.23 -19.25
N ILE A 366 26.78 2.00 -19.51
CA ILE A 366 26.83 3.26 -20.26
C ILE A 366 27.49 4.38 -19.43
N VAL A 367 27.39 4.30 -18.10
CA VAL A 367 27.93 5.31 -17.18
C VAL A 367 29.45 5.22 -17.13
N HIS A 368 30.01 4.01 -17.07
CA HIS A 368 31.47 3.79 -17.00
C HIS A 368 32.12 3.45 -18.35
N MET A 369 31.33 3.31 -19.42
CA MET A 369 31.81 2.87 -20.74
C MET A 369 32.60 1.56 -20.68
N ARG A 370 32.00 0.54 -20.07
CA ARG A 370 32.58 -0.82 -19.96
C ARG A 370 31.57 -1.88 -20.40
N ALA A 371 32.04 -2.92 -21.06
CA ALA A 371 31.28 -4.12 -21.37
C ALA A 371 31.60 -5.21 -20.35
N LEU A 372 30.56 -5.84 -19.80
CA LEU A 372 30.61 -6.98 -18.88
C LEU A 372 30.16 -8.21 -19.64
N ILE A 373 31.08 -9.14 -19.91
CA ILE A 373 30.80 -10.37 -20.66
C ILE A 373 30.93 -11.55 -19.71
N TYR A 374 29.84 -12.30 -19.52
CA TYR A 374 29.81 -13.42 -18.58
C TYR A 374 30.27 -14.71 -19.28
N PRO A 375 30.92 -15.63 -18.53
CA PRO A 375 31.32 -16.92 -19.08
C PRO A 375 30.09 -17.75 -19.49
N PRO A 376 30.18 -18.57 -20.54
CA PRO A 376 29.10 -19.46 -20.94
C PRO A 376 28.81 -20.47 -19.80
N GLY A 377 27.52 -20.69 -19.50
CA GLY A 377 27.12 -21.59 -18.41
C GLY A 377 27.33 -21.03 -17.01
N ALA A 378 27.40 -19.70 -16.84
CA ALA A 378 27.53 -19.01 -15.54
C ALA A 378 26.49 -19.44 -14.47
N GLU A 379 25.38 -20.04 -14.89
CA GLU A 379 24.35 -20.60 -14.01
C GLU A 379 24.83 -21.80 -13.18
N TYR A 380 25.75 -22.61 -13.71
CA TYR A 380 26.29 -23.82 -13.06
C TYR A 380 27.66 -23.58 -12.41
N LEU A 381 28.26 -22.42 -12.65
CA LEU A 381 29.56 -22.06 -12.11
C LEU A 381 29.41 -21.56 -10.67
N SER A 382 30.47 -21.77 -9.88
CA SER A 382 30.59 -21.11 -8.57
C SER A 382 30.71 -19.60 -8.79
N ILE A 383 30.36 -18.80 -7.77
CA ILE A 383 30.41 -17.33 -7.88
C ILE A 383 31.82 -16.84 -8.21
N GLU A 384 32.85 -17.53 -7.71
CA GLU A 384 34.26 -17.23 -7.98
C GLU A 384 34.64 -17.49 -9.44
N ASP A 385 34.03 -18.49 -10.06
CA ASP A 385 34.28 -18.85 -11.46
C ASP A 385 33.37 -18.09 -12.45
N ALA A 386 32.28 -17.49 -11.95
CA ALA A 386 31.28 -16.75 -12.74
C ALA A 386 31.63 -15.25 -12.94
N ILE A 387 32.85 -14.83 -12.59
CA ILE A 387 33.29 -13.43 -12.68
C ILE A 387 33.25 -12.95 -14.15
N PRO A 388 32.57 -11.83 -14.45
CA PRO A 388 32.50 -11.32 -15.81
C PRO A 388 33.86 -10.76 -16.26
N THR A 389 34.16 -10.96 -17.55
CA THR A 389 35.26 -10.27 -18.21
C THR A 389 34.87 -8.81 -18.44
N VAL A 390 35.65 -7.88 -17.90
CA VAL A 390 35.42 -6.43 -18.03
C VAL A 390 36.27 -5.88 -19.16
N VAL A 391 35.64 -5.34 -20.20
CA VAL A 391 36.31 -4.66 -21.30
C VAL A 391 36.00 -3.17 -21.27
N HIS A 392 37.03 -2.34 -21.19
CA HIS A 392 36.87 -0.87 -21.25
C HIS A 392 36.68 -0.44 -22.71
N LEU A 393 35.50 0.09 -23.03
CA LEU A 393 35.13 0.47 -24.40
C LEU A 393 35.98 1.64 -24.92
N SER A 394 36.49 2.50 -24.03
CA SER A 394 37.39 3.59 -24.39
C SER A 394 38.79 3.14 -24.81
N SER A 395 39.19 1.91 -24.47
CA SER A 395 40.51 1.35 -24.78
C SER A 395 40.56 0.52 -26.06
N LEU A 396 39.42 0.37 -26.74
CA LEU A 396 39.32 -0.39 -27.99
C LEU A 396 40.00 0.36 -29.15
N GLU A 397 40.87 -0.34 -29.87
CA GLU A 397 41.54 0.19 -31.08
C GLU A 397 40.54 0.35 -32.24
N ASP A 398 39.56 -0.56 -32.34
CA ASP A 398 38.50 -0.55 -33.35
C ASP A 398 37.36 0.41 -33.00
N LYS A 399 37.47 1.67 -33.47
CA LYS A 399 36.44 2.70 -33.27
C LYS A 399 35.10 2.42 -33.97
N ASP A 400 35.09 1.54 -34.98
CA ASP A 400 33.90 1.19 -35.77
C ASP A 400 33.12 -0.03 -35.22
N CYS A 401 33.49 -0.53 -34.05
CA CYS A 401 32.80 -1.64 -33.39
C CYS A 401 31.32 -1.29 -33.11
N GLN A 402 30.39 -2.15 -33.53
CA GLN A 402 28.94 -1.91 -33.37
C GLN A 402 28.52 -1.71 -31.90
N PRO A 403 28.94 -2.55 -30.93
CA PRO A 403 28.73 -2.31 -29.50
C PRO A 403 29.23 -0.96 -28.99
N LEU A 404 30.41 -0.50 -29.44
CA LEU A 404 30.96 0.79 -29.04
C LEU A 404 30.10 1.95 -29.54
N LYS A 405 29.69 1.91 -30.81
CA LYS A 405 28.81 2.92 -31.39
C LYS A 405 27.47 3.00 -30.67
N ALA A 406 26.84 1.85 -30.41
CA ALA A 406 25.61 1.76 -29.64
C ALA A 406 25.75 2.34 -28.23
N ALA A 407 26.88 2.06 -27.56
CA ALA A 407 27.16 2.60 -26.23
C ALA A 407 27.34 4.12 -26.23
N LEU A 408 28.07 4.68 -27.22
CA LEU A 408 28.27 6.12 -27.37
C LEU A 408 26.96 6.84 -27.66
N ASP A 409 26.13 6.28 -28.54
CA ASP A 409 24.81 6.84 -28.88
C ASP A 409 23.89 6.84 -27.64
N ALA A 410 23.78 5.71 -26.93
CA ALA A 410 22.99 5.62 -25.71
C ALA A 410 23.52 6.51 -24.56
N ARG A 411 24.84 6.74 -24.50
CA ARG A 411 25.43 7.68 -23.54
C ARG A 411 25.04 9.12 -23.85
N ARG A 412 24.97 9.51 -25.12
CA ARG A 412 24.48 10.85 -25.51
C ARG A 412 23.02 11.01 -25.09
N ASP A 413 22.18 10.03 -25.40
CA ASP A 413 20.75 10.05 -25.04
C ASP A 413 20.54 10.12 -23.51
N LEU A 414 21.35 9.40 -22.74
CA LEU A 414 21.36 9.46 -21.28
C LEU A 414 21.69 10.88 -20.78
N ILE A 415 22.74 11.49 -21.30
CA ILE A 415 23.16 12.86 -20.92
C ILE A 415 22.08 13.88 -21.28
N THR A 416 21.49 13.78 -22.47
CA THR A 416 20.39 14.66 -22.89
C THR A 416 19.17 14.50 -21.99
N SER A 417 18.79 13.26 -21.66
CA SER A 417 17.68 12.98 -20.74
C SER A 417 17.92 13.51 -19.33
N LEU A 418 19.17 13.54 -18.87
CA LEU A 418 19.54 14.13 -17.58
C LEU A 418 19.52 15.66 -17.62
N ALA A 419 20.00 16.27 -18.70
CA ALA A 419 19.98 17.72 -18.89
C ALA A 419 18.55 18.29 -18.94
N ASP A 420 17.57 17.53 -19.44
CA ASP A 420 16.16 17.93 -19.45
C ASP A 420 15.55 18.06 -18.04
N VAL A 421 16.15 17.45 -17.01
CA VAL A 421 15.57 17.32 -15.66
C VAL A 421 16.46 17.95 -14.57
N ASP A 422 17.79 17.88 -14.71
CA ASP A 422 18.77 18.42 -13.75
C ASP A 422 19.39 19.73 -14.24
N GLU A 423 19.03 20.84 -13.61
CA GLU A 423 19.55 22.19 -13.93
C GLU A 423 21.09 22.22 -13.95
N THR A 424 21.75 21.51 -13.03
CA THR A 424 23.23 21.51 -12.98
C THR A 424 23.85 20.71 -14.13
N MET A 425 23.13 19.71 -14.63
CA MET A 425 23.56 18.94 -15.80
C MET A 425 23.28 19.69 -17.09
N GLU A 426 22.18 20.45 -17.14
CA GLU A 426 21.85 21.38 -18.23
C GLU A 426 22.98 22.39 -18.44
N ASP A 427 23.45 23.03 -17.37
CA ASP A 427 24.56 23.99 -17.43
C ASP A 427 25.84 23.34 -17.98
N LEU A 428 26.20 22.14 -17.50
CA LEU A 428 27.35 21.39 -17.99
C LEU A 428 27.20 20.98 -19.46
N TYR A 429 25.99 20.61 -19.87
CA TYR A 429 25.68 20.23 -21.24
C TYR A 429 25.80 21.43 -22.18
N LEU A 430 25.25 22.59 -21.82
CA LEU A 430 25.36 23.82 -22.59
C LEU A 430 26.82 24.29 -22.70
N HIS A 431 27.55 24.28 -21.59
CA HIS A 431 28.98 24.60 -21.59
C HIS A 431 29.78 23.64 -22.48
N ALA A 432 29.48 22.34 -22.44
CA ALA A 432 30.12 21.37 -23.31
C ALA A 432 29.82 21.62 -24.80
N MET A 433 28.66 22.19 -25.14
CA MET A 433 28.33 22.57 -26.53
C MET A 433 29.02 23.87 -26.99
N GLU A 434 29.42 24.74 -26.07
CA GLU A 434 30.11 26.01 -26.37
C GLU A 434 31.62 25.81 -26.59
N CYS A 435 32.20 24.71 -26.13
CA CYS A 435 33.59 24.35 -26.39
C CYS A 435 33.79 23.87 -27.84
N GLU A 436 34.18 24.77 -28.74
CA GLU A 436 34.63 24.44 -30.10
C GLU A 436 36.07 23.89 -30.06
N ASP A 437 36.25 22.61 -29.73
CA ASP A 437 37.54 21.93 -29.92
C ASP A 437 37.54 21.20 -31.27
N ASP A 438 38.33 21.69 -32.22
CA ASP A 438 38.44 21.20 -33.62
C ASP A 438 39.03 19.77 -33.76
N GLU A 439 39.44 19.12 -32.66
CA GLU A 439 40.13 17.81 -32.69
C GLU A 439 39.30 16.62 -32.16
N ASN A 440 38.14 16.84 -31.52
CA ASN A 440 37.34 15.76 -30.92
C ASN A 440 35.95 15.60 -31.60
N ASP A 441 35.63 14.39 -32.04
CA ASP A 441 34.43 14.06 -32.82
C ASP A 441 33.08 14.35 -32.10
N CYS A 442 33.05 14.61 -30.79
CA CYS A 442 31.86 15.00 -30.00
C CYS A 442 32.23 15.69 -28.66
N PRO A 443 32.06 17.01 -28.50
CA PRO A 443 32.48 17.73 -27.28
C PRO A 443 31.65 17.39 -26.02
N ILE A 444 30.42 16.89 -26.19
CA ILE A 444 29.53 16.45 -25.09
C ILE A 444 30.10 15.23 -24.35
N LEU A 445 30.75 14.31 -25.07
CA LEU A 445 31.23 13.04 -24.49
C LEU A 445 32.59 13.17 -23.80
N SER A 446 33.41 14.14 -24.21
CA SER A 446 34.74 14.41 -23.63
C SER A 446 34.67 15.31 -22.41
N ASN A 447 33.74 16.28 -22.38
CA ASN A 447 33.73 17.34 -21.38
C ASN A 447 32.98 16.97 -20.09
N ILE A 448 32.10 15.96 -20.16
CA ILE A 448 31.26 15.53 -19.03
C ILE A 448 31.86 14.28 -18.38
N SER A 449 32.24 14.39 -17.11
CA SER A 449 32.87 13.30 -16.37
C SER A 449 31.87 12.25 -15.87
N THR A 450 32.34 11.03 -15.62
CA THR A 450 31.52 9.94 -15.09
C THR A 450 30.94 10.25 -13.71
N SER A 451 31.71 10.93 -12.85
CA SER A 451 31.27 11.34 -11.51
C SER A 451 30.16 12.39 -11.55
N GLN A 452 30.16 13.28 -12.55
CA GLN A 452 29.08 14.23 -12.78
C GLN A 452 27.78 13.51 -13.17
N ILE A 453 27.87 12.54 -14.10
CA ILE A 453 26.72 11.72 -14.52
C ILE A 453 26.14 10.94 -13.33
N GLN A 454 27.00 10.29 -12.52
CA GLN A 454 26.56 9.56 -11.33
C GLN A 454 25.90 10.46 -10.28
N SER A 455 26.48 11.64 -10.05
CA SER A 455 25.92 12.62 -9.10
C SER A 455 24.56 13.13 -9.57
N SER A 456 24.40 13.39 -10.87
CA SER A 456 23.13 13.78 -11.48
C SER A 456 22.08 12.66 -11.36
N LEU A 457 22.44 11.43 -11.74
CA LEU A 457 21.57 10.25 -11.61
C LEU A 457 21.10 10.05 -10.18
N ARG A 458 21.99 10.13 -9.19
CA ARG A 458 21.62 10.01 -7.78
C ARG A 458 20.67 11.14 -7.36
N ARG A 459 20.97 12.40 -7.67
CA ARG A 459 20.08 13.54 -7.32
C ARG A 459 18.69 13.39 -7.93
N MET A 460 18.60 13.00 -9.20
CA MET A 460 17.33 12.84 -9.91
C MET A 460 16.54 11.60 -9.45
N THR A 461 17.24 10.55 -9.02
CA THR A 461 16.61 9.38 -8.37
C THR A 461 16.02 9.77 -7.02
N LEU A 462 16.77 10.49 -6.19
CA LEU A 462 16.31 10.98 -4.88
C LEU A 462 15.15 11.98 -4.99
N SER A 463 15.12 12.80 -6.05
CA SER A 463 13.98 13.69 -6.35
C SER A 463 12.80 12.94 -6.99
N LYS A 464 12.97 11.65 -7.31
CA LYS A 464 11.96 10.75 -7.88
C LYS A 464 11.53 11.17 -9.29
N SER A 465 12.37 11.96 -9.97
CA SER A 465 12.12 12.50 -11.31
C SER A 465 12.60 11.57 -12.42
N ILE A 466 13.58 10.71 -12.12
CA ILE A 466 14.13 9.68 -13.01
C ILE A 466 14.15 8.35 -12.27
N MET A 467 13.97 7.25 -13.02
CA MET A 467 14.14 5.88 -12.54
C MET A 467 15.26 5.19 -13.34
N PRO A 468 16.48 5.05 -12.76
CA PRO A 468 17.57 4.33 -13.42
C PRO A 468 17.15 2.90 -13.75
N THR A 469 17.35 2.49 -14.99
CA THR A 469 16.89 1.19 -15.51
C THR A 469 18.05 0.33 -15.93
N MET A 470 18.10 -0.86 -15.34
CA MET A 470 19.12 -1.89 -15.53
C MET A 470 18.45 -3.14 -16.13
N CYS A 471 19.24 -4.06 -16.66
CA CYS A 471 18.71 -5.33 -17.17
C CYS A 471 19.63 -6.51 -16.86
N GLY A 472 19.09 -7.72 -16.93
CA GLY A 472 19.85 -8.94 -16.73
C GLY A 472 19.00 -10.20 -16.74
N ALA A 473 19.62 -11.30 -16.35
CA ALA A 473 19.01 -12.61 -16.20
C ALA A 473 19.44 -13.21 -14.86
N ALA A 474 18.63 -13.00 -13.82
CA ALA A 474 18.98 -13.42 -12.46
C ALA A 474 19.14 -14.94 -12.33
N LEU A 475 18.36 -15.73 -13.09
CA LEU A 475 18.45 -17.19 -13.11
C LEU A 475 19.81 -17.67 -13.66
N ARG A 476 20.29 -17.06 -14.75
CA ARG A 476 21.63 -17.34 -15.31
C ARG A 476 22.76 -16.67 -14.52
N GLY A 477 22.41 -15.86 -13.52
CA GLY A 477 23.38 -15.12 -12.73
C GLY A 477 24.04 -13.95 -13.46
N ILE A 478 23.42 -13.43 -14.52
CA ILE A 478 23.95 -12.36 -15.36
C ILE A 478 23.33 -11.03 -14.93
N GLY A 479 24.15 -10.06 -14.55
CA GLY A 479 23.71 -8.68 -14.35
C GLY A 479 23.09 -8.34 -13.00
N VAL A 480 23.28 -9.19 -11.98
CA VAL A 480 22.80 -8.88 -10.61
C VAL A 480 23.85 -8.08 -9.81
N GLU A 481 25.14 -8.27 -10.09
CA GLU A 481 26.22 -7.48 -9.45
C GLU A 481 26.08 -5.99 -9.73
N PRO A 482 25.85 -5.54 -10.99
CA PRO A 482 25.62 -4.13 -11.27
C PRO A 482 24.38 -3.57 -10.57
N VAL A 483 23.36 -4.40 -10.31
CA VAL A 483 22.16 -3.97 -9.56
C VAL A 483 22.54 -3.64 -8.11
N LEU A 484 23.39 -4.45 -7.47
CA LEU A 484 23.90 -4.18 -6.13
C LEU A 484 24.76 -2.90 -6.09
N ASP A 485 25.59 -2.69 -7.11
CA ASP A 485 26.32 -1.43 -7.28
C ASP A 485 25.35 -0.24 -7.42
N GLY A 486 24.29 -0.38 -8.23
CA GLY A 486 23.25 0.62 -8.42
C GLY A 486 22.45 0.92 -7.13
N VAL A 487 22.19 -0.09 -6.30
CA VAL A 487 21.57 0.07 -4.97
C VAL A 487 22.47 0.90 -4.05
N ALA A 488 23.77 0.59 -4.02
CA ALA A 488 24.73 1.36 -3.22
C ALA A 488 24.86 2.81 -3.72
N GLU A 489 24.84 3.04 -5.03
CA GLU A 489 25.10 4.34 -5.66
C GLU A 489 23.89 5.27 -5.79
N PHE A 490 22.74 4.74 -6.24
CA PHE A 490 21.60 5.57 -6.64
C PHE A 490 20.51 5.64 -5.57
N LEU A 491 20.33 4.59 -4.76
CA LEU A 491 19.28 4.54 -3.75
C LEU A 491 19.62 5.36 -2.48
N PRO A 492 18.59 5.86 -1.76
CA PRO A 492 18.75 6.71 -0.58
C PRO A 492 19.32 5.96 0.61
N CYS A 493 20.01 6.71 1.47
CA CYS A 493 20.26 6.31 2.86
C CYS A 493 19.19 6.89 3.81
N PRO A 494 19.11 6.45 5.07
CA PRO A 494 18.14 6.99 6.05
C PRO A 494 18.21 8.51 6.25
N LEU A 495 19.35 9.15 5.96
CA LEU A 495 19.51 10.60 6.06
C LEU A 495 18.92 11.36 4.87
N ASP A 496 18.82 10.71 3.70
CA ASP A 496 18.31 11.34 2.48
C ASP A 496 16.78 11.50 2.48
N ARG A 497 16.09 10.78 3.37
CA ARG A 497 14.63 10.75 3.51
C ARG A 497 14.16 11.78 4.54
N LEU A 498 12.96 12.30 4.34
CA LEU A 498 12.31 13.14 5.36
C LEU A 498 11.91 12.29 6.58
N PRO A 499 11.91 12.87 7.79
CA PRO A 499 11.39 12.19 8.96
C PRO A 499 9.92 11.83 8.75
N PRO A 500 9.47 10.68 9.27
CA PRO A 500 8.10 10.22 9.06
C PRO A 500 7.08 11.21 9.64
N GLN A 501 5.90 11.30 9.01
CA GLN A 501 4.84 12.19 9.48
C GLN A 501 4.33 11.72 10.85
N LEU A 502 4.35 12.65 11.80
CA LEU A 502 3.84 12.45 13.15
C LEU A 502 2.44 13.03 13.27
N SER A 503 1.48 12.21 13.67
CA SER A 503 0.13 12.65 14.03
C SER A 503 0.01 12.73 15.56
N LEU A 504 -0.58 13.83 16.03
CA LEU A 504 -0.96 13.98 17.42
C LEU A 504 -2.34 13.31 17.62
N CYS A 505 -2.48 12.48 18.66
CA CYS A 505 -3.79 12.06 19.15
C CYS A 505 -4.56 13.33 19.53
N ALA A 506 -5.54 13.71 18.71
CA ALA A 506 -6.34 14.90 18.95
C ALA A 506 -7.17 14.70 20.23
N ASP A 507 -6.81 15.41 21.30
CA ASP A 507 -7.78 15.75 22.35
C ASP A 507 -8.85 16.63 21.69
N SER A 508 -10.10 16.18 21.76
CA SER A 508 -11.29 16.84 21.21
C SER A 508 -11.66 18.12 21.97
N ASN A 509 -10.73 19.07 22.10
CA ASN A 509 -10.89 20.33 22.81
C ASN A 509 -10.12 21.52 22.18
N HIS A 510 -10.00 21.57 20.84
CA HIS A 510 -9.42 22.74 20.16
C HIS A 510 -10.47 23.66 19.52
N SER A 511 -11.27 24.31 20.37
CA SER A 511 -12.00 25.55 20.02
C SER A 511 -11.44 26.81 20.69
N ARG A 512 -10.24 26.74 21.30
CA ARG A 512 -9.59 27.92 21.96
C ARG A 512 -8.18 28.28 21.51
N GLN A 513 -7.59 27.62 20.52
CA GLN A 513 -6.19 27.88 20.11
C GLN A 513 -6.03 28.67 18.78
N GLN A 514 -7.04 29.42 18.34
CA GLN A 514 -6.89 30.30 17.16
C GLN A 514 -6.37 31.72 17.47
N LYS A 515 -6.03 32.05 18.73
CA LYS A 515 -5.51 33.39 19.09
C LYS A 515 -4.04 33.47 19.53
N GLN A 516 -3.30 32.35 19.51
CA GLN A 516 -1.85 32.35 19.84
C GLN A 516 -0.94 31.99 18.66
N LYS A 517 -1.49 31.80 17.45
CA LYS A 517 -0.74 31.34 16.28
C LYS A 517 0.13 32.41 15.59
N GLN A 518 0.16 33.65 16.07
CA GLN A 518 0.89 34.76 15.43
C GLN A 518 2.07 35.33 16.25
N GLN A 519 2.36 34.81 17.44
CA GLN A 519 3.50 35.28 18.26
C GLN A 519 4.55 34.19 18.56
N GLN A 520 4.41 32.99 18.00
CA GLN A 520 5.30 31.84 18.28
C GLN A 520 6.06 31.33 17.04
N GLU A 521 6.03 32.04 15.92
CA GLU A 521 6.81 31.66 14.72
C GLU A 521 8.27 32.15 14.76
N GLU A 522 8.66 32.98 15.74
CA GLU A 522 10.02 33.53 15.84
C GLU A 522 10.93 32.87 16.90
N GLN A 523 10.46 31.87 17.67
CA GLN A 523 11.25 31.27 18.78
C GLN A 523 11.50 29.75 18.73
N THR A 524 11.19 29.06 17.62
CA THR A 524 11.57 27.63 17.45
C THR A 524 12.51 27.43 16.27
N GLN A 525 13.61 28.18 16.25
CA GLN A 525 14.73 27.97 15.34
C GLN A 525 15.85 27.18 16.05
N SER A 526 15.69 25.85 16.24
CA SER A 526 16.78 24.87 16.55
C SER A 526 16.29 23.56 17.23
N ALA A 527 15.17 22.96 16.82
CA ALA A 527 14.77 21.65 17.37
C ALA A 527 14.67 20.62 16.24
N VAL A 528 15.47 19.56 16.32
CA VAL A 528 15.36 18.39 15.44
C VAL A 528 13.95 17.84 15.55
N THR A 529 13.30 17.61 14.41
CA THR A 529 11.98 16.98 14.40
C THR A 529 12.08 15.55 14.94
N LEU A 530 11.17 15.20 15.85
CA LEU A 530 11.04 13.84 16.38
C LEU A 530 10.91 12.84 15.20
N GLY A 531 11.64 11.73 15.24
CA GLY A 531 11.71 10.75 14.14
C GLY A 531 12.80 11.01 13.09
N HIS A 532 13.56 12.11 13.17
CA HIS A 532 14.78 12.26 12.38
C HIS A 532 15.90 11.33 12.92
N PRO A 533 16.74 10.70 12.08
CA PRO A 533 17.78 9.74 12.53
C PRO A 533 18.75 10.24 13.59
N LEU A 534 18.98 11.56 13.61
CA LEU A 534 19.88 12.22 14.56
C LEU A 534 19.20 12.66 15.86
N HIS A 535 17.88 12.50 15.99
CA HIS A 535 17.17 12.87 17.21
C HIS A 535 17.51 11.90 18.35
N PRO A 536 17.80 12.38 19.59
CA PRO A 536 18.27 11.54 20.69
C PRO A 536 17.19 10.62 21.26
N SER A 537 15.90 11.00 21.18
CA SER A 537 14.84 10.14 21.70
C SER A 537 14.59 8.94 20.79
N THR A 538 14.45 7.76 21.38
CA THR A 538 14.17 6.54 20.64
C THR A 538 12.71 6.50 20.17
N LEU A 539 12.54 6.44 18.85
CA LEU A 539 11.27 6.24 18.17
C LEU A 539 11.42 5.05 17.24
N ALA A 540 10.59 4.02 17.41
CA ALA A 540 10.54 2.89 16.52
C ALA A 540 9.11 2.59 16.06
N TYR A 541 8.98 2.00 14.88
CA TYR A 541 7.71 1.65 14.25
C TYR A 541 7.63 0.15 14.03
N VAL A 542 6.59 -0.48 14.55
CA VAL A 542 6.36 -1.92 14.35
C VAL A 542 5.56 -2.11 13.08
N PHE A 543 6.15 -2.75 12.08
CA PHE A 543 5.51 -2.92 10.77
C PHE A 543 5.09 -4.35 10.48
N LYS A 544 5.58 -5.34 11.25
CA LYS A 544 5.21 -6.75 11.09
C LYS A 544 5.32 -7.46 12.43
N VAL A 545 4.33 -8.30 12.75
CA VAL A 545 4.35 -9.16 13.94
C VAL A 545 4.11 -10.59 13.47
N VAL A 546 4.96 -11.53 13.87
CA VAL A 546 4.87 -12.95 13.47
C VAL A 546 4.88 -13.83 14.71
N HIS A 547 4.12 -14.92 14.66
CA HIS A 547 4.19 -15.96 15.68
C HIS A 547 5.23 -17.04 15.29
N MET A 548 6.30 -17.16 16.06
CA MET A 548 7.35 -18.17 15.86
C MET A 548 7.38 -19.14 17.05
N LYS A 549 7.05 -20.41 16.80
CA LYS A 549 7.08 -21.45 17.85
C LYS A 549 8.52 -21.66 18.34
N GLY A 550 8.70 -21.62 19.66
CA GLY A 550 9.97 -21.94 20.32
C GLY A 550 11.01 -20.81 20.40
N ARG A 551 10.81 -19.68 19.70
CA ARG A 551 11.66 -18.48 19.78
C ARG A 551 10.81 -17.27 20.13
N GLY A 552 10.63 -17.03 21.44
CA GLY A 552 9.65 -16.04 21.90
C GLY A 552 9.86 -15.38 23.25
N GLY A 553 10.78 -15.87 24.10
CA GLY A 553 11.11 -15.36 25.45
C GLY A 553 9.92 -15.37 26.46
N SER A 554 8.81 -14.78 26.06
CA SER A 554 7.44 -14.99 26.53
C SER A 554 6.87 -16.30 25.97
N GLY A 555 6.08 -17.02 26.77
CA GLY A 555 5.46 -18.30 26.39
C GLY A 555 4.50 -18.26 25.19
N ASP A 556 4.32 -17.11 24.52
CA ASP A 556 3.41 -16.91 23.39
C ASP A 556 4.11 -16.78 22.02
N GLY A 557 5.45 -16.85 21.95
CA GLY A 557 6.16 -16.99 20.66
C GLY A 557 6.14 -15.78 19.72
N ARG A 558 5.66 -14.60 20.15
CA ARG A 558 5.53 -13.42 19.26
C ARG A 558 6.88 -12.72 19.04
N VAL A 559 7.14 -12.37 17.78
CA VAL A 559 8.27 -11.58 17.32
C VAL A 559 7.77 -10.36 16.57
N ALA A 560 8.15 -9.16 17.00
CA ALA A 560 7.75 -7.89 16.39
C ALA A 560 8.92 -7.28 15.62
N PHE A 561 8.78 -7.16 14.30
CA PHE A 561 9.73 -6.48 13.42
C PHE A 561 9.48 -4.98 13.49
N ALA A 562 10.53 -4.24 13.84
CA ALA A 562 10.47 -2.81 14.06
C ALA A 562 11.59 -2.07 13.32
N ARG A 563 11.23 -0.90 12.79
CA ARG A 563 12.14 0.08 12.22
C ARG A 563 12.48 1.13 13.27
N VAL A 564 13.76 1.30 13.60
CA VAL A 564 14.19 2.37 14.51
C VAL A 564 14.44 3.63 13.69
N TYR A 565 13.62 4.67 13.88
CA TYR A 565 13.77 5.93 13.14
C TYR A 565 14.74 6.88 13.81
N SER A 566 14.71 6.97 15.13
CA SER A 566 15.59 7.85 15.91
C SER A 566 16.02 7.17 17.21
N GLY A 567 17.11 7.67 17.81
CA GLY A 567 17.67 7.14 19.05
C GLY A 567 18.29 5.74 18.91
N THR A 568 18.24 4.98 20.00
CA THR A 568 18.83 3.64 20.09
C THR A 568 17.94 2.78 20.98
N LEU A 569 17.70 1.55 20.57
CA LEU A 569 16.92 0.56 21.31
C LEU A 569 17.85 -0.57 21.75
N LYS A 570 17.83 -0.93 23.03
CA LYS A 570 18.60 -2.04 23.59
C LYS A 570 17.67 -3.16 24.08
N ALA A 571 18.19 -4.38 24.09
CA ALA A 571 17.52 -5.49 24.75
C ALA A 571 17.30 -5.15 26.23
N ARG A 572 16.14 -5.54 26.78
CA ARG A 572 15.68 -5.26 28.16
C ARG A 572 15.17 -3.85 28.43
N ASP A 573 15.16 -2.97 27.44
CA ASP A 573 14.58 -1.64 27.54
C ASP A 573 13.06 -1.69 27.75
N THR A 574 12.54 -0.68 28.46
CA THR A 574 11.11 -0.48 28.67
C THR A 574 10.56 0.53 27.67
N VAL A 575 9.70 0.03 26.79
CA VAL A 575 9.07 0.80 25.71
C VAL A 575 7.61 1.06 26.05
N ARG A 576 7.15 2.28 25.74
CA ARG A 576 5.74 2.65 25.76
C ARG A 576 5.18 2.38 24.37
N VAL A 577 4.08 1.63 24.32
CA VAL A 577 3.41 1.25 23.07
C VAL A 577 2.26 2.22 22.83
N ILE A 578 2.31 2.92 21.70
CA ILE A 578 1.28 3.85 21.26
C ILE A 578 0.63 3.27 20.01
N SER A 579 -0.60 2.81 20.18
CA SER A 579 -1.42 2.33 19.07
C SER A 579 -2.23 3.49 18.48
N PRO A 580 -2.32 3.62 17.14
CA PRO A 580 -3.20 4.59 16.51
C PRO A 580 -4.66 4.33 16.91
N SER A 581 -5.37 5.39 17.28
CA SER A 581 -6.75 5.36 17.78
C SER A 581 -7.74 4.96 16.66
N GLY A 582 -7.86 3.66 16.42
CA GLY A 582 -8.82 3.08 15.48
C GLY A 582 -8.99 1.55 15.55
N LEU A 583 -8.12 0.83 16.28
CA LEU A 583 -8.12 -0.64 16.34
C LEU A 583 -8.44 -1.22 17.73
N ALA A 584 -8.54 -0.38 18.77
CA ALA A 584 -9.06 -0.82 20.06
C ALA A 584 -10.58 -0.80 20.00
N MET A 585 -11.19 -1.98 19.90
CA MET A 585 -12.64 -2.19 20.01
C MET A 585 -13.16 -1.43 21.25
N ASN A 586 -14.00 -0.42 21.01
CA ASN A 586 -14.81 0.18 22.06
C ASN A 586 -15.97 -0.80 22.35
N GLU A 587 -15.75 -1.76 23.24
CA GLU A 587 -16.80 -2.69 23.66
C GLU A 587 -17.83 -2.09 24.62
N ASP A 588 -17.73 -0.81 24.99
CA ASP A 588 -18.78 -0.19 25.81
C ASP A 588 -18.94 1.29 25.48
N GLY A 589 -20.18 1.68 25.16
CA GLY A 589 -20.63 3.06 24.97
C GLY A 589 -20.61 3.88 26.26
N GLY A 590 -19.43 4.07 26.86
CA GLY A 590 -19.24 4.75 28.13
C GLY A 590 -18.09 5.75 28.09
N LYS A 591 -18.42 7.05 28.08
CA LYS A 591 -17.63 8.23 28.49
C LYS A 591 -16.09 8.14 28.37
N ASN A 592 -15.51 8.93 27.46
CA ASN A 592 -14.08 9.27 27.29
C ASN A 592 -13.19 9.00 28.53
N LYS A 593 -12.73 7.76 28.68
CA LYS A 593 -11.60 7.43 29.57
C LYS A 593 -10.32 7.79 28.81
N LYS A 594 -9.42 8.55 29.45
CA LYS A 594 -8.06 8.79 28.95
C LYS A 594 -7.43 7.45 28.57
N GLN A 595 -7.10 7.26 27.29
CA GLN A 595 -6.40 6.04 26.84
C GLN A 595 -5.04 5.98 27.56
N LYS A 596 -4.87 5.00 28.44
CA LYS A 596 -3.59 4.74 29.11
C LYS A 596 -2.76 3.85 28.22
N HIS A 597 -1.79 4.41 27.50
CA HIS A 597 -0.85 3.65 26.68
C HIS A 597 -0.05 2.63 27.52
N PRO A 598 -0.02 1.33 27.16
CA PRO A 598 0.69 0.31 27.92
C PRO A 598 2.21 0.48 27.82
N THR A 599 2.91 0.10 28.89
CA THR A 599 4.37 0.02 28.93
C THR A 599 4.79 -1.44 28.93
N GLU A 600 5.62 -1.82 27.98
CA GLU A 600 6.14 -3.18 27.78
C GLU A 600 7.67 -3.20 27.88
N ARG A 601 8.24 -4.40 28.03
CA ARG A 601 9.69 -4.59 28.14
C ARG A 601 10.16 -5.48 26.99
N VAL A 602 11.17 -5.01 26.26
CA VAL A 602 11.85 -5.80 25.22
C VAL A 602 12.60 -6.93 25.92
N GLY A 603 12.27 -8.19 25.65
CA GLY A 603 12.95 -9.34 26.24
C GLY A 603 14.32 -9.60 25.63
N GLY A 604 14.38 -9.63 24.30
CA GLY A 604 15.59 -9.88 23.50
C GLY A 604 15.42 -9.39 22.06
N MET A 605 16.49 -9.47 21.28
CA MET A 605 16.54 -9.03 19.88
C MET A 605 17.14 -10.15 19.02
N LEU A 606 16.56 -10.38 17.84
CA LEU A 606 17.03 -11.39 16.90
C LEU A 606 17.80 -10.72 15.75
N GLU A 607 18.82 -11.42 15.28
CA GLU A 607 19.58 -11.08 14.08
C GLU A 607 18.76 -11.39 12.83
N LEU A 608 18.87 -10.52 11.82
CA LEU A 608 18.18 -10.65 10.52
C LEU A 608 19.12 -11.12 9.40
N SER A 609 20.37 -11.46 9.72
CA SER A 609 21.37 -11.92 8.75
C SER A 609 21.31 -13.46 8.62
N GLY A 610 21.68 -13.99 7.45
CA GLY A 610 22.04 -15.41 7.33
C GLY A 610 20.93 -16.45 7.39
N GLY A 611 19.64 -16.07 7.34
CA GLY A 611 18.52 -17.02 7.39
C GLY A 611 18.36 -17.77 8.72
N GLN A 612 19.22 -17.48 9.72
CA GLN A 612 19.17 -18.04 11.07
C GLN A 612 18.83 -16.94 12.07
N PHE A 613 17.67 -17.06 12.74
CA PHE A 613 17.19 -16.05 13.69
C PHE A 613 17.88 -16.13 15.05
N ASP A 614 19.19 -15.96 15.10
CA ASP A 614 19.96 -16.06 16.35
C ASP A 614 19.85 -14.78 17.19
N ASN A 615 20.26 -14.85 18.46
CA ASN A 615 20.21 -13.67 19.32
C ASN A 615 21.28 -12.67 18.88
N LEU A 616 20.89 -11.41 18.69
CA LEU A 616 21.81 -10.35 18.32
C LEU A 616 22.89 -10.19 19.41
N PRO A 617 24.19 -10.36 19.10
CA PRO A 617 25.25 -10.44 20.10
C PRO A 617 25.42 -9.14 20.91
N GLU A 618 25.24 -7.99 20.28
CA GLU A 618 25.31 -6.68 20.95
C GLU A 618 24.00 -6.27 21.63
N GLY A 619 22.87 -6.92 21.26
CA GLY A 619 21.55 -6.60 21.78
C GLY A 619 21.18 -5.11 21.67
N LYS A 620 21.68 -4.40 20.66
CA LYS A 620 21.50 -2.97 20.45
C LYS A 620 21.17 -2.71 18.98
N CYS A 621 20.14 -1.91 18.74
CA CYS A 621 19.74 -1.44 17.41
C CYS A 621 19.78 0.08 17.41
N MET A 622 20.40 0.65 16.37
CA MET A 622 20.57 2.10 16.27
C MET A 622 19.57 2.69 15.27
N SER A 623 19.50 4.01 15.17
CA SER A 623 18.63 4.69 14.21
C SER A 623 18.94 4.28 12.78
N GLY A 624 17.92 4.10 11.94
CA GLY A 624 18.07 3.67 10.56
C GLY A 624 18.20 2.16 10.37
N ASP A 625 18.16 1.33 11.43
CA ASP A 625 18.23 -0.14 11.31
C ASP A 625 16.83 -0.78 11.40
N VAL A 626 16.72 -2.02 10.92
CA VAL A 626 15.55 -2.89 11.10
C VAL A 626 15.91 -3.98 12.12
N CYS A 627 15.04 -4.26 13.08
CA CYS A 627 15.28 -5.26 14.11
C CYS A 627 14.05 -6.13 14.40
N ALA A 628 14.28 -7.34 14.89
CA ALA A 628 13.24 -8.24 15.39
C ALA A 628 13.26 -8.27 16.92
N LEU A 629 12.17 -7.79 17.53
CA LEU A 629 12.00 -7.67 18.98
C LEU A 629 11.20 -8.85 19.54
N VAL A 630 11.68 -9.38 20.66
CA VAL A 630 11.07 -10.54 21.32
C VAL A 630 10.56 -10.13 22.70
N GLY A 631 9.40 -10.68 23.12
CA GLY A 631 8.85 -10.52 24.47
C GLY A 631 7.80 -9.42 24.63
N LEU A 632 7.38 -8.78 23.54
CA LEU A 632 6.27 -7.84 23.49
C LEU A 632 4.94 -8.60 23.32
N LYS A 633 3.95 -8.32 24.17
CA LYS A 633 2.69 -9.11 24.25
C LYS A 633 1.51 -8.41 23.60
N GLY A 634 1.35 -7.11 23.86
CA GLY A 634 0.22 -6.30 23.39
C GLY A 634 0.51 -5.51 22.11
N VAL A 635 1.71 -5.67 21.54
CA VAL A 635 2.12 -4.98 20.33
C VAL A 635 1.45 -5.60 19.10
N VAL A 636 0.91 -4.73 18.25
CA VAL A 636 0.27 -5.04 16.97
C VAL A 636 1.00 -4.30 15.85
N THR A 637 0.82 -4.77 14.63
CA THR A 637 1.32 -4.10 13.44
C THR A 637 0.74 -2.68 13.31
N GLY A 638 1.61 -1.69 13.15
CA GLY A 638 1.26 -0.26 13.08
C GLY A 638 1.51 0.52 14.38
N ASP A 639 1.92 -0.16 15.46
CA ASP A 639 2.22 0.49 16.73
C ASP A 639 3.54 1.28 16.69
N THR A 640 3.55 2.39 17.44
CA THR A 640 4.74 3.20 17.67
C THR A 640 5.33 2.88 19.04
N LEU A 641 6.65 2.64 19.09
CA LEU A 641 7.40 2.38 20.32
C LEU A 641 8.20 3.61 20.70
N LEU A 642 8.03 4.07 21.94
CA LEU A 642 8.82 5.15 22.55
C LEU A 642 9.57 4.63 23.76
N LEU A 643 10.83 5.02 23.93
CA LEU A 643 11.58 4.65 25.13
C LEU A 643 11.10 5.45 26.35
N THR A 644 10.69 4.75 27.42
CA THR A 644 10.06 5.39 28.60
C THR A 644 11.06 6.08 29.53
N SER A 645 12.33 5.71 29.43
CA SER A 645 13.43 6.28 30.20
C SER A 645 14.61 6.50 29.26
N ALA A 646 14.96 7.76 28.99
CA ALA A 646 16.29 8.08 28.50
C ALA A 646 17.29 7.68 29.60
N SER A 647 17.82 6.46 29.54
CA SER A 647 19.00 6.10 30.32
C SER A 647 20.12 7.01 29.84
N THR A 648 20.48 7.98 30.67
CA THR A 648 21.65 8.85 30.49
C THR A 648 22.91 7.99 30.58
N ASP A 649 23.28 7.32 29.49
CA ASP A 649 24.54 6.59 29.37
C ASP A 649 25.31 7.04 28.13
N ALA A 650 26.37 7.80 28.43
CA ALA A 650 27.67 7.87 27.76
C ALA A 650 27.81 8.59 26.40
N LEU A 651 28.24 9.86 26.46
CA LEU A 651 29.41 10.30 25.72
C LEU A 651 30.67 9.83 26.49
N PRO A 652 31.69 9.24 25.83
CA PRO A 652 32.93 8.84 26.50
C PRO A 652 33.92 10.01 26.49
N GLY A 653 34.15 10.64 27.63
CA GLY A 653 35.19 11.67 27.73
C GLY A 653 35.18 12.41 29.07
N ASP A 654 36.24 12.16 29.84
CA ASP A 654 36.77 12.96 30.94
C ASP A 654 36.50 12.46 32.37
N GLN A 655 37.46 11.66 32.86
CA GLN A 655 37.64 11.40 34.28
C GLN A 655 38.48 12.52 34.88
N THR A 656 37.83 13.58 35.37
CA THR A 656 38.47 14.47 36.34
C THR A 656 37.61 14.60 37.60
N ASN A 657 38.23 14.24 38.72
CA ASN A 657 37.69 14.25 40.07
C ASN A 657 37.18 15.65 40.47
N GLY A 658 35.86 15.81 40.60
CA GLY A 658 35.25 17.03 41.14
C GLY A 658 33.99 16.74 41.94
N LYS A 659 34.09 16.75 43.28
CA LYS A 659 32.94 16.77 44.20
C LYS A 659 32.00 17.92 43.85
N LYS A 660 30.80 17.66 43.31
CA LYS A 660 29.74 18.66 43.15
C LYS A 660 28.52 18.37 44.02
N LYS A 661 28.14 19.41 44.78
CA LYS A 661 27.01 19.53 45.69
C LYS A 661 25.69 19.24 44.98
N LYS A 662 24.77 18.53 45.66
CA LYS A 662 23.36 18.42 45.27
C LYS A 662 22.68 19.80 45.34
N SER A 663 22.40 20.42 44.20
CA SER A 663 21.42 21.50 44.10
C SER A 663 20.03 20.90 43.85
N LYS A 664 19.09 21.16 44.77
CA LYS A 664 17.65 20.94 44.58
C LYS A 664 17.10 22.14 43.81
N SER A 665 17.12 22.12 42.49
CA SER A 665 16.40 23.08 41.64
C SER A 665 16.43 22.56 40.20
N GLY A 666 15.26 22.21 39.66
CA GLY A 666 15.13 21.65 38.31
C GLY A 666 14.31 20.37 38.29
N LYS A 667 13.03 20.43 38.68
CA LYS A 667 12.06 19.33 38.47
C LYS A 667 10.87 19.71 37.59
N ASN A 668 10.79 20.96 37.11
CA ASN A 668 9.58 21.46 36.43
C ASN A 668 9.69 21.56 34.91
N ASN A 669 10.89 21.48 34.30
CA ASN A 669 11.02 21.48 32.84
C ASN A 669 10.90 20.08 32.22
N ASP A 670 11.03 19.01 33.02
CA ASP A 670 10.99 17.64 32.51
C ASP A 670 9.58 17.09 32.29
N ASP A 671 8.56 17.74 32.84
CA ASP A 671 7.18 17.30 32.72
C ASP A 671 6.48 17.90 31.48
N HIS A 672 6.99 19.02 30.96
CA HIS A 672 6.41 19.65 29.76
C HIS A 672 6.62 18.78 28.52
N TRP A 673 7.83 18.26 28.27
CA TRP A 673 8.10 17.42 27.08
C TRP A 673 7.45 16.03 27.14
N LYS A 674 7.24 15.47 28.34
CA LYS A 674 6.47 14.22 28.53
C LYS A 674 5.02 14.37 28.08
N GLN A 675 4.44 15.56 28.28
CA GLN A 675 3.08 15.88 27.84
C GLN A 675 2.95 16.02 26.31
N TYR A 676 4.01 16.45 25.61
CA TYR A 676 4.03 16.48 24.13
C TYR A 676 4.25 15.09 23.52
N MET A 677 5.02 14.20 24.18
CA MET A 677 5.18 12.81 23.75
C MET A 677 3.98 11.92 24.08
N GLU A 678 3.02 12.40 24.88
CA GLU A 678 1.87 11.61 25.33
C GLU A 678 0.82 11.31 24.24
N GLY A 679 1.00 11.82 23.02
CA GLY A 679 0.06 11.57 21.92
C GLY A 679 0.70 11.46 20.54
N VAL A 680 2.02 11.37 20.43
CA VAL A 680 2.68 11.24 19.12
C VAL A 680 2.62 9.79 18.66
N HIS A 681 1.91 9.54 17.56
CA HIS A 681 1.97 8.27 16.84
C HIS A 681 2.45 8.51 15.42
N LEU A 682 3.14 7.51 14.88
CA LEU A 682 3.42 7.46 13.45
C LEU A 682 2.12 7.15 12.70
N ALA A 683 1.97 7.72 11.50
CA ALA A 683 0.85 7.42 10.64
C ALA A 683 0.68 5.90 10.51
N GLY A 684 -0.47 5.39 10.96
CA GLY A 684 -0.76 3.96 11.00
C GLY A 684 -0.87 3.35 9.61
N LEU A 685 -0.72 2.02 9.55
CA LEU A 685 -0.99 1.26 8.33
C LEU A 685 -2.49 1.27 8.03
N THR A 686 -2.89 1.74 6.85
CA THR A 686 -4.26 1.55 6.36
C THR A 686 -4.37 0.19 5.67
N SER A 687 -5.04 -0.76 6.31
CA SER A 687 -5.33 -2.07 5.72
C SER A 687 -6.49 -1.94 4.71
N PRO A 688 -6.37 -2.53 3.51
CA PRO A 688 -7.49 -2.62 2.58
C PRO A 688 -8.66 -3.40 3.20
N LYS A 689 -9.89 -3.06 2.79
CA LYS A 689 -11.09 -3.79 3.26
C LYS A 689 -11.06 -5.22 2.73
N PRO A 690 -11.43 -6.23 3.54
CA PRO A 690 -11.52 -7.61 3.08
C PRO A 690 -12.64 -7.75 2.05
N VAL A 691 -12.43 -8.64 1.08
CA VAL A 691 -13.30 -8.82 -0.09
C VAL A 691 -14.02 -10.17 -0.08
N LEU A 692 -13.45 -11.19 0.55
CA LEU A 692 -14.03 -12.52 0.67
C LEU A 692 -14.33 -12.84 2.13
N THR A 693 -15.56 -13.28 2.41
CA THR A 693 -15.99 -13.72 3.74
C THR A 693 -16.43 -15.19 3.71
N LEU A 694 -15.93 -15.98 4.65
CA LEU A 694 -16.27 -17.40 4.83
C LEU A 694 -16.80 -17.64 6.25
N ARG A 695 -17.74 -18.58 6.37
CA ARG A 695 -18.14 -19.15 7.67
C ARG A 695 -17.19 -20.28 8.01
N ILE A 696 -16.67 -20.29 9.23
CA ILE A 696 -15.78 -21.32 9.75
C ILE A 696 -16.37 -21.91 11.02
N GLU A 697 -16.33 -23.23 11.13
CA GLU A 697 -16.71 -23.98 12.33
C GLU A 697 -15.67 -25.02 12.67
N ALA A 698 -15.37 -25.18 13.96
CA ALA A 698 -14.55 -26.30 14.41
C ALA A 698 -15.30 -27.63 14.23
N ASN A 699 -14.57 -28.73 14.05
CA ASN A 699 -15.15 -30.07 13.98
C ASN A 699 -15.84 -30.49 15.30
N SER A 700 -15.37 -29.97 16.44
CA SER A 700 -15.91 -30.23 17.76
C SER A 700 -16.11 -28.94 18.57
N SER A 701 -17.10 -28.93 19.47
CA SER A 701 -17.34 -27.78 20.37
C SER A 701 -16.17 -27.51 21.32
N SER A 702 -15.36 -28.52 21.65
CA SER A 702 -14.14 -28.38 22.47
C SER A 702 -13.01 -27.68 21.73
N GLU A 703 -12.93 -27.83 20.40
CA GLU A 703 -11.92 -27.18 19.58
C GLU A 703 -12.31 -25.74 19.22
N GLN A 704 -13.59 -25.37 19.37
CA GLN A 704 -14.06 -24.01 19.08
C GLN A 704 -13.33 -22.95 19.92
N SER A 705 -13.01 -23.23 21.18
CA SER A 705 -12.23 -22.33 22.04
C SER A 705 -10.76 -22.23 21.61
N ARG A 706 -10.21 -23.28 20.99
CA ARG A 706 -8.86 -23.25 20.42
C ARG A 706 -8.84 -22.51 19.09
N LEU A 707 -9.91 -22.64 18.29
CA LEU A 707 -10.10 -21.92 17.05
C LEU A 707 -10.15 -20.41 17.28
N SER A 708 -10.91 -19.94 18.27
CA SER A 708 -10.98 -18.49 18.57
C SER A 708 -9.62 -17.91 18.96
N VAL A 709 -8.85 -18.65 19.76
CA VAL A 709 -7.47 -18.26 20.12
C VAL A 709 -6.54 -18.24 18.90
N ALA A 710 -6.60 -19.27 18.05
CA ALA A 710 -5.78 -19.33 16.84
C ALA A 710 -6.12 -18.21 15.84
N LEU A 711 -7.40 -17.93 15.63
CA LEU A 711 -7.87 -16.83 14.78
C LEU A 711 -7.45 -15.47 15.32
N ALA A 712 -7.49 -15.27 16.64
CA ALA A 712 -6.99 -14.03 17.26
C ALA A 712 -5.48 -13.84 17.04
N LEU A 713 -4.69 -14.91 17.10
CA LEU A 713 -3.25 -14.85 16.81
C LEU A 713 -2.97 -14.51 15.33
N LEU A 714 -3.69 -15.16 14.41
CA LEU A 714 -3.57 -14.89 12.97
C LEU A 714 -4.01 -13.46 12.60
N ALA A 715 -5.04 -12.93 13.25
CA ALA A 715 -5.51 -11.55 13.03
C ALA A 715 -4.51 -10.48 13.53
N VAL A 716 -3.71 -10.80 14.56
CA VAL A 716 -2.61 -9.91 15.02
C VAL A 716 -1.47 -9.88 14.00
N GLU A 717 -1.18 -11.02 13.39
CA GLU A 717 -0.14 -11.16 12.37
C GLU A 717 -0.55 -10.53 11.03
N ASP A 718 -1.79 -10.76 10.58
CA ASP A 718 -2.36 -10.13 9.39
C ASP A 718 -3.57 -9.24 9.72
N PRO A 719 -3.40 -7.90 9.73
CA PRO A 719 -4.50 -6.97 10.01
C PRO A 719 -5.58 -6.93 8.92
N SER A 720 -5.35 -7.54 7.76
CA SER A 720 -6.39 -7.69 6.73
C SER A 720 -7.37 -8.83 6.99
N LEU A 721 -7.02 -9.71 7.93
CA LEU A 721 -7.88 -10.78 8.39
C LEU A 721 -8.87 -10.27 9.45
N VAL A 722 -10.13 -10.10 9.06
CA VAL A 722 -11.19 -9.65 9.97
C VAL A 722 -11.99 -10.83 10.46
N VAL A 723 -11.92 -11.09 11.77
CA VAL A 723 -12.68 -12.15 12.43
C VAL A 723 -13.88 -11.53 13.14
N LYS A 724 -15.08 -12.05 12.86
CA LYS A 724 -16.32 -11.69 13.54
C LYS A 724 -16.94 -12.94 14.15
N GLU A 725 -16.91 -13.03 15.46
CA GLU A 725 -17.54 -14.12 16.21
C GLU A 725 -18.96 -13.71 16.61
N THR A 726 -19.95 -14.51 16.20
CA THR A 726 -21.33 -14.43 16.67
C THR A 726 -21.63 -15.67 17.52
N PRO A 727 -22.67 -15.66 18.38
CA PRO A 727 -22.98 -16.81 19.24
C PRO A 727 -23.23 -18.11 18.48
N THR A 728 -23.65 -18.01 17.22
CA THR A 728 -23.96 -19.16 16.36
C THR A 728 -22.85 -19.49 15.38
N ASN A 729 -22.17 -18.48 14.82
CA ASN A 729 -21.24 -18.65 13.70
C ASN A 729 -19.97 -17.81 13.89
N THR A 730 -18.83 -18.33 13.44
CA THR A 730 -17.60 -17.55 13.26
C THR A 730 -17.44 -17.19 11.78
N LEU A 731 -17.32 -15.90 11.48
CA LEU A 731 -17.06 -15.38 10.14
C LEU A 731 -15.63 -14.89 10.05
N ILE A 732 -14.89 -15.35 9.05
CA ILE A 732 -13.57 -14.85 8.70
C ILE A 732 -13.68 -14.07 7.40
N SER A 733 -12.99 -12.94 7.29
CA SER A 733 -12.93 -12.16 6.07
C SER A 733 -11.48 -11.83 5.71
N GLY A 734 -11.11 -11.98 4.45
CA GLY A 734 -9.79 -11.62 3.94
C GLY A 734 -9.84 -11.04 2.53
N LEU A 735 -8.67 -10.81 1.94
CA LEU A 735 -8.52 -10.06 0.69
C LEU A 735 -8.86 -10.83 -0.59
N GLY A 736 -8.88 -12.16 -0.53
CA GLY A 736 -9.11 -13.03 -1.67
C GLY A 736 -9.10 -14.50 -1.30
N GLU A 737 -9.30 -15.34 -2.30
CA GLU A 737 -9.38 -16.80 -2.15
C GLU A 737 -8.04 -17.40 -1.74
N LEU A 738 -6.95 -17.02 -2.42
CA LEU A 738 -5.62 -17.52 -2.10
C LEU A 738 -5.22 -17.18 -0.66
N HIS A 739 -5.55 -15.96 -0.21
CA HIS A 739 -5.34 -15.58 1.19
C HIS A 739 -6.15 -16.48 2.14
N MET A 740 -7.43 -16.74 1.88
CA MET A 740 -8.22 -17.64 2.74
C MET A 740 -7.73 -19.09 2.73
N GLU A 741 -7.31 -19.62 1.58
CA GLU A 741 -6.71 -20.95 1.51
C GLU A 741 -5.46 -21.07 2.37
N ILE A 742 -4.59 -20.08 2.34
CA ILE A 742 -3.36 -20.07 3.14
C ILE A 742 -3.69 -19.94 4.62
N VAL A 743 -4.66 -19.11 5.00
CA VAL A 743 -5.10 -19.02 6.40
C VAL A 743 -5.65 -20.36 6.91
N LEU A 744 -6.43 -21.07 6.09
CA LEU A 744 -6.95 -22.40 6.43
C LEU A 744 -5.84 -23.45 6.52
N ASP A 745 -4.88 -23.43 5.60
CA ASP A 745 -3.72 -24.32 5.63
C ASP A 745 -2.83 -24.05 6.85
N ARG A 746 -2.64 -22.78 7.24
CA ARG A 746 -1.95 -22.40 8.47
C ARG A 746 -2.68 -22.88 9.73
N LEU A 747 -4.01 -22.77 9.80
CA LEU A 747 -4.79 -23.36 10.89
C LEU A 747 -4.55 -24.87 11.01
N ARG A 748 -4.47 -25.57 9.88
CA ARG A 748 -4.21 -27.01 9.83
C ARG A 748 -2.78 -27.37 10.24
N ARG A 749 -1.77 -26.73 9.64
CA ARG A 749 -0.35 -27.08 9.84
C ARG A 749 0.24 -26.51 11.12
N GLU A 750 -0.05 -25.24 11.43
CA GLU A 750 0.51 -24.56 12.61
C GLU A 750 -0.28 -24.88 13.87
N PHE A 751 -1.62 -24.85 13.82
CA PHE A 751 -2.44 -25.04 15.02
C PHE A 751 -2.97 -26.47 15.18
N GLY A 752 -2.85 -27.31 14.15
CA GLY A 752 -3.38 -28.67 14.15
C GLY A 752 -4.91 -28.71 14.16
N LEU A 753 -5.57 -27.65 13.66
CA LEU A 753 -7.02 -27.50 13.68
C LEU A 753 -7.58 -27.69 12.27
N GLU A 754 -8.35 -28.76 12.08
CA GLU A 754 -9.15 -28.92 10.87
C GLU A 754 -10.52 -28.26 11.07
N VAL A 755 -10.85 -27.34 10.16
CA VAL A 755 -12.06 -26.53 10.22
C VAL A 755 -12.97 -26.79 9.02
N ARG A 756 -14.28 -26.67 9.24
CA ARG A 756 -15.28 -26.76 8.17
C ARG A 756 -15.58 -25.35 7.66
N THR A 757 -15.53 -25.19 6.34
CA THR A 757 -15.86 -23.95 5.67
C THR A 757 -17.27 -24.00 5.08
N GLY A 758 -17.96 -22.87 5.09
CA GLY A 758 -19.28 -22.72 4.49
C GLY A 758 -19.51 -21.28 4.00
N LYS A 759 -20.53 -21.09 3.16
CA LYS A 759 -20.94 -19.74 2.78
C LYS A 759 -21.54 -19.01 4.00
N PRO A 760 -21.31 -17.69 4.13
CA PRO A 760 -21.96 -16.89 5.17
C PRO A 760 -23.48 -17.08 5.13
N ALA A 761 -24.10 -17.26 6.30
CA ALA A 761 -25.55 -17.35 6.39
C ALA A 761 -26.15 -15.96 6.18
N VAL A 762 -27.09 -15.86 5.25
CA VAL A 762 -27.83 -14.62 4.97
C VAL A 762 -28.96 -14.49 5.97
N ALA A 763 -29.08 -13.31 6.59
CA ALA A 763 -30.14 -13.01 7.55
C ALA A 763 -31.44 -12.64 6.81
N TYR A 764 -32.18 -13.65 6.36
CA TYR A 764 -33.52 -13.47 5.83
C TYR A 764 -34.48 -13.01 6.93
N ARG A 765 -35.50 -12.25 6.53
CA ARG A 765 -36.62 -11.84 7.38
C ARG A 765 -37.93 -12.27 6.73
N GLU A 766 -39.01 -12.31 7.48
CA GLU A 766 -40.35 -12.46 6.93
C GLU A 766 -41.15 -11.18 7.16
N THR A 767 -42.04 -10.84 6.24
CA THR A 767 -42.99 -9.73 6.43
C THR A 767 -44.34 -10.06 5.79
N VAL A 768 -45.33 -9.21 6.07
CA VAL A 768 -46.69 -9.34 5.54
C VAL A 768 -46.93 -8.22 4.53
N LEU A 769 -47.45 -8.56 3.36
CA LEU A 769 -47.92 -7.60 2.38
C LEU A 769 -49.30 -7.07 2.80
N PHE A 770 -49.40 -5.75 2.93
CA PHE A 770 -50.65 -5.04 3.22
C PHE A 770 -51.16 -4.31 1.98
N ASP A 771 -52.47 -4.30 1.79
CA ASP A 771 -53.13 -3.49 0.76
C ASP A 771 -53.38 -2.09 1.32
N GLY A 772 -52.35 -1.24 1.32
CA GLY A 772 -52.38 0.09 1.93
C GLY A 772 -52.09 0.09 3.44
N ASP A 773 -52.54 1.12 4.16
CA ASP A 773 -52.33 1.25 5.62
C ASP A 773 -53.31 0.39 6.45
N GLU A 774 -54.22 -0.35 5.79
CA GLU A 774 -55.17 -1.21 6.48
C GLU A 774 -54.51 -2.50 6.98
N GLY A 775 -54.21 -2.53 8.29
CA GLY A 775 -53.74 -3.72 8.97
C GLY A 775 -54.78 -4.86 9.02
N VAL A 776 -54.33 -6.11 9.12
CA VAL A 776 -55.15 -7.32 9.17
C VAL A 776 -55.49 -7.69 10.62
N GLU A 777 -56.77 -7.86 10.91
CA GLU A 777 -57.30 -8.21 12.23
C GLU A 777 -57.63 -9.71 12.35
N THR A 778 -57.65 -10.23 13.57
CA THR A 778 -58.23 -11.56 13.85
C THR A 778 -59.75 -11.54 13.66
N ASP A 779 -60.32 -12.67 13.23
CA ASP A 779 -61.76 -12.87 13.10
C ASP A 779 -62.42 -13.02 14.48
N GLY A 780 -62.54 -11.89 15.19
CA GLY A 780 -63.01 -11.84 16.58
C GLY A 780 -61.95 -12.26 17.61
N PHE A 781 -62.43 -12.76 18.75
CA PHE A 781 -61.60 -13.25 19.85
C PHE A 781 -61.02 -14.63 19.54
N VAL A 782 -59.70 -14.75 19.60
CA VAL A 782 -59.04 -16.06 19.49
C VAL A 782 -58.92 -16.66 20.89
N GLU A 783 -59.75 -17.65 21.18
CA GLU A 783 -59.77 -18.37 22.45
C GLU A 783 -58.63 -19.40 22.53
N TYR A 784 -58.06 -19.53 23.73
CA TYR A 784 -57.14 -20.60 24.10
C TYR A 784 -57.66 -21.27 25.37
N ASP A 785 -58.03 -22.55 25.27
CA ASP A 785 -58.46 -23.39 26.40
C ASP A 785 -57.67 -24.70 26.38
N ARG A 786 -56.68 -24.83 27.27
CA ARG A 786 -55.92 -26.08 27.45
C ARG A 786 -55.51 -26.30 28.90
N THR A 787 -55.54 -27.56 29.33
CA THR A 787 -55.02 -27.98 30.63
C THR A 787 -53.54 -28.38 30.51
N VAL A 788 -52.66 -27.69 31.23
CA VAL A 788 -51.20 -27.96 31.28
C VAL A 788 -50.81 -28.29 32.72
N GLY A 789 -50.27 -29.48 32.95
CA GLY A 789 -49.81 -29.88 34.30
C GLY A 789 -50.91 -29.93 35.37
N GLY A 790 -52.16 -30.21 34.97
CA GLY A 790 -53.32 -30.24 35.88
C GLY A 790 -53.99 -28.88 36.11
N VAL A 791 -53.46 -27.80 35.52
CA VAL A 791 -54.00 -26.45 35.62
C VAL A 791 -54.64 -26.05 34.28
N GLN A 792 -55.90 -25.61 34.31
CA GLN A 792 -56.60 -25.14 33.12
C GLN A 792 -56.20 -23.68 32.81
N LEU A 793 -55.71 -23.44 31.60
CA LEU A 793 -55.36 -22.11 31.10
C LEU A 793 -56.40 -21.71 30.05
N GLN A 794 -57.22 -20.72 30.39
CA GLN A 794 -58.27 -20.16 29.54
C GLN A 794 -58.05 -18.66 29.33
N GLY A 795 -58.10 -18.18 28.09
CA GLY A 795 -58.03 -16.75 27.79
C GLY A 795 -58.23 -16.47 26.30
N ALA A 796 -58.70 -15.27 25.97
CA ALA A 796 -58.94 -14.86 24.59
C ALA A 796 -58.31 -13.50 24.29
N VAL A 797 -57.77 -13.35 23.09
CA VAL A 797 -57.10 -12.12 22.65
C VAL A 797 -57.55 -11.78 21.23
N ARG A 798 -57.85 -10.51 21.00
CA ARG A 798 -58.08 -9.91 19.69
C ARG A 798 -56.94 -8.97 19.34
N LEU A 799 -56.36 -9.12 18.15
CA LEU A 799 -55.20 -8.32 17.73
C LEU A 799 -55.25 -7.96 16.25
N ARG A 800 -54.46 -6.93 15.89
CA ARG A 800 -54.28 -6.41 14.55
C ARG A 800 -52.80 -6.34 14.20
N LEU A 801 -52.42 -6.80 13.02
CA LEU A 801 -51.09 -6.56 12.44
C LEU A 801 -51.19 -5.42 11.42
N SER A 802 -50.34 -4.42 11.53
CA SER A 802 -50.19 -3.30 10.59
C SER A 802 -48.73 -3.12 10.19
N PRO A 803 -48.43 -2.42 9.08
CA PRO A 803 -47.05 -2.09 8.73
C PRO A 803 -46.44 -1.07 9.72
N LEU A 804 -45.13 -1.13 9.95
CA LEU A 804 -44.42 -0.21 10.87
C LEU A 804 -44.06 1.15 10.23
N SER A 805 -43.73 1.18 8.93
CA SER A 805 -43.50 2.42 8.19
C SER A 805 -43.80 2.25 6.70
N THR A 806 -44.49 3.25 6.13
CA THR A 806 -44.93 3.29 4.73
C THR A 806 -43.91 4.08 3.88
N SER A 807 -42.66 3.62 3.81
CA SER A 807 -41.71 4.19 2.84
C SER A 807 -41.90 3.50 1.48
N GLU A 808 -42.18 4.26 0.43
CA GLU A 808 -42.30 3.75 -0.96
C GLU A 808 -40.98 3.19 -1.54
N SER A 809 -39.90 3.14 -0.75
CA SER A 809 -38.62 2.59 -1.17
C SER A 809 -38.66 1.06 -1.26
N SER A 810 -38.17 0.51 -2.38
CA SER A 810 -38.06 -0.93 -2.65
C SER A 810 -37.19 -1.71 -1.65
N CYS A 811 -36.35 -1.01 -0.87
CA CYS A 811 -35.49 -1.56 0.16
C CYS A 811 -35.81 -0.88 1.50
N ILE A 812 -36.22 -1.65 2.51
CA ILE A 812 -36.53 -1.14 3.84
C ILE A 812 -35.59 -1.81 4.85
N PRO A 813 -34.91 -1.06 5.73
CA PRO A 813 -34.14 -1.68 6.81
C PRO A 813 -35.10 -2.46 7.72
N PRO A 814 -34.83 -3.74 8.01
CA PRO A 814 -35.73 -4.57 8.81
C PRO A 814 -35.66 -4.14 10.26
N GLU A 815 -36.77 -3.63 10.77
CA GLU A 815 -36.96 -3.35 12.19
C GLU A 815 -37.69 -4.51 12.87
N ASP A 816 -37.31 -4.79 14.11
CA ASP A 816 -38.00 -5.81 14.91
C ASP A 816 -39.44 -5.36 15.19
N PRO A 817 -40.40 -6.29 15.20
CA PRO A 817 -41.81 -5.94 15.21
C PRO A 817 -42.20 -5.32 16.56
N LEU A 818 -42.90 -4.18 16.47
CA LEU A 818 -43.34 -3.43 17.64
C LEU A 818 -44.67 -3.98 18.16
N VAL A 819 -44.78 -4.18 19.47
CA VAL A 819 -46.05 -4.56 20.09
C VAL A 819 -46.60 -3.37 20.85
N THR A 820 -47.80 -2.94 20.47
CA THR A 820 -48.50 -1.80 21.05
C THR A 820 -49.83 -2.24 21.67
N LEU A 821 -50.35 -1.44 22.59
CA LEU A 821 -51.56 -1.73 23.35
C LEU A 821 -52.64 -0.69 23.03
N SER A 822 -53.88 -1.14 22.85
CA SER A 822 -55.03 -0.23 22.72
C SER A 822 -55.38 0.42 24.08
N PRO A 823 -56.15 1.53 24.07
CA PRO A 823 -56.72 2.11 25.28
C PRO A 823 -57.61 1.14 26.06
N GLU A 824 -58.34 0.26 25.36
CA GLU A 824 -59.23 -0.75 25.95
C GLU A 824 -58.44 -1.82 26.71
N THR A 825 -57.36 -2.33 26.11
CA THR A 825 -56.46 -3.29 26.74
C THR A 825 -55.76 -2.69 27.97
N ARG A 826 -55.42 -1.40 27.92
CA ARG A 826 -54.84 -0.69 29.08
C ARG A 826 -55.85 -0.52 30.21
N ALA A 827 -57.09 -0.17 29.89
CA ALA A 827 -58.17 -0.07 30.87
C ALA A 827 -58.42 -1.41 31.58
N PHE A 828 -58.37 -2.53 30.84
CA PHE A 828 -58.52 -3.88 31.40
C PHE A 828 -57.49 -4.21 32.48
N PHE A 829 -56.23 -3.78 32.33
CA PHE A 829 -55.17 -3.99 33.32
C PHE A 829 -55.06 -2.88 34.37
N ASN A 830 -56.07 -2.01 34.49
CA ASN A 830 -56.08 -0.84 35.40
C ASN A 830 -54.90 0.13 35.16
N MET A 831 -54.53 0.34 33.90
CA MET A 831 -53.53 1.33 33.50
C MET A 831 -54.17 2.57 32.87
N ASP A 832 -53.45 3.69 32.89
CA ASP A 832 -53.91 4.93 32.28
C ASP A 832 -54.11 4.76 30.76
N PRO A 833 -55.32 5.02 30.22
CA PRO A 833 -55.63 4.81 28.79
C PRO A 833 -54.80 5.69 27.84
N LEU A 834 -54.35 6.85 28.32
CA LEU A 834 -53.69 7.91 27.54
C LEU A 834 -52.16 7.99 27.72
N ALA A 835 -51.54 7.05 28.43
CA ALA A 835 -50.10 7.11 28.70
C ALA A 835 -49.23 6.95 27.43
N SER A 836 -48.17 7.77 27.33
CA SER A 836 -47.20 7.76 26.22
C SER A 836 -46.19 6.61 26.29
N SER A 837 -45.53 6.30 25.18
CA SER A 837 -44.68 5.12 24.93
C SER A 837 -43.39 4.98 25.78
N ASP A 838 -43.06 5.95 26.64
CA ASP A 838 -41.82 6.00 27.43
C ASP A 838 -41.92 5.36 28.85
N GLU A 839 -42.98 4.60 29.12
CA GLU A 839 -43.12 3.90 30.41
C GLU A 839 -42.16 2.70 30.55
N ILE A 840 -41.47 2.63 31.68
CA ILE A 840 -40.55 1.53 32.00
C ILE A 840 -41.36 0.24 32.22
N GLU A 841 -41.17 -0.76 31.36
CA GLU A 841 -41.87 -2.07 31.37
C GLU A 841 -41.83 -2.81 32.71
N HIS A 842 -40.86 -2.53 33.57
CA HIS A 842 -40.77 -3.10 34.92
C HIS A 842 -42.00 -2.80 35.80
N LYS A 843 -42.77 -1.74 35.51
CA LYS A 843 -43.98 -1.38 36.26
C LYS A 843 -45.25 -2.14 35.83
N TYR A 844 -45.21 -2.88 34.72
CA TYR A 844 -46.41 -3.56 34.21
C TYR A 844 -46.86 -4.73 35.10
N PRO A 845 -48.19 -4.98 35.19
CA PRO A 845 -48.73 -6.16 35.87
C PRO A 845 -48.15 -7.47 35.29
N PRO A 846 -48.01 -8.55 36.12
CA PRO A 846 -47.47 -9.83 35.67
C PRO A 846 -48.19 -10.43 34.45
N ALA A 847 -49.53 -10.29 34.40
CA ALA A 847 -50.34 -10.77 33.28
C ALA A 847 -50.06 -10.01 31.97
N LEU A 848 -49.94 -8.67 32.03
CA LEU A 848 -49.59 -7.84 30.88
C LEU A 848 -48.17 -8.12 30.38
N LYS A 849 -47.20 -8.29 31.30
CA LYS A 849 -45.84 -8.71 30.94
C LYS A 849 -45.84 -10.06 30.22
N ALA A 850 -46.66 -11.00 30.67
CA ALA A 850 -46.78 -12.32 30.07
C ALA A 850 -47.47 -12.28 28.71
N LEU A 851 -48.49 -11.43 28.53
CA LEU A 851 -49.16 -11.15 27.25
C LEU A 851 -48.15 -10.61 26.21
N LEU A 852 -47.43 -9.53 26.56
CA LEU A 852 -46.40 -8.92 25.70
C LEU A 852 -45.27 -9.91 25.38
N SER A 853 -44.85 -10.72 26.37
CA SER A 853 -43.86 -11.77 26.15
C SER A 853 -44.35 -12.87 25.20
N GLY A 854 -45.64 -13.23 25.24
CA GLY A 854 -46.24 -14.21 24.34
C GLY A 854 -46.34 -13.68 22.91
N ALA A 855 -46.74 -12.42 22.77
CA ALA A 855 -46.78 -11.73 21.48
C ALA A 855 -45.39 -11.61 20.85
N ARG A 856 -44.43 -10.99 21.57
CA ARG A 856 -43.03 -10.85 21.13
C ARG A 856 -42.36 -12.19 20.85
N GLY A 857 -42.64 -13.21 21.66
CA GLY A 857 -42.09 -14.55 21.48
C GLY A 857 -42.54 -15.21 20.17
N SER A 858 -43.81 -15.01 19.79
CA SER A 858 -44.37 -15.58 18.57
C SER A 858 -43.92 -14.84 17.30
N LEU A 859 -43.64 -13.53 17.41
CA LEU A 859 -43.15 -12.72 16.29
C LEU A 859 -41.67 -12.98 15.94
N LYS A 860 -40.89 -13.56 16.86
CA LYS A 860 -39.47 -13.93 16.62
C LYS A 860 -39.27 -15.06 15.61
N ARG A 861 -40.33 -15.80 15.25
CA ARG A 861 -40.22 -16.94 14.33
C ARG A 861 -41.37 -16.89 13.32
N GLY A 862 -41.00 -16.81 12.04
CA GLY A 862 -41.90 -16.84 10.90
C GLY A 862 -42.55 -18.20 10.65
N ARG A 863 -43.42 -18.23 9.64
CA ARG A 863 -44.23 -19.41 9.25
C ARG A 863 -43.91 -19.93 7.86
N LEU A 864 -43.21 -19.14 7.04
CA LEU A 864 -42.65 -19.62 5.77
C LEU A 864 -41.34 -20.38 6.01
N GLY A 865 -40.47 -19.85 6.87
CA GLY A 865 -39.19 -20.41 7.25
C GLY A 865 -38.84 -20.15 8.72
N PRO A 866 -37.61 -20.43 9.14
CA PRO A 866 -37.11 -20.15 10.49
C PRO A 866 -36.66 -18.67 10.63
N TYR A 867 -37.25 -17.73 9.89
CA TYR A 867 -36.80 -16.34 9.83
C TYR A 867 -37.65 -15.44 10.73
N PRO A 868 -37.06 -14.48 11.46
CA PRO A 868 -37.85 -13.58 12.29
C PRO A 868 -38.68 -12.61 11.44
N LEU A 869 -39.88 -12.27 11.92
CA LEU A 869 -40.72 -11.27 11.27
C LEU A 869 -40.10 -9.87 11.45
N ALA A 870 -40.31 -8.99 10.48
CA ALA A 870 -39.81 -7.61 10.48
C ALA A 870 -40.82 -6.63 9.87
N ASN A 871 -40.70 -5.35 10.25
CA ASN A 871 -41.50 -4.23 9.74
C ASN A 871 -43.01 -4.32 10.03
N LEU A 872 -43.37 -4.97 11.15
CA LEU A 872 -44.76 -5.14 11.58
C LEU A 872 -45.00 -4.44 12.92
N THR A 873 -46.19 -3.87 13.06
CA THR A 873 -46.74 -3.45 14.35
C THR A 873 -47.89 -4.38 14.73
N CYS A 874 -47.79 -4.99 15.90
CA CYS A 874 -48.85 -5.80 16.49
C CYS A 874 -49.60 -4.95 17.51
N HIS A 875 -50.79 -4.49 17.14
CA HIS A 875 -51.70 -3.79 18.03
C HIS A 875 -52.62 -4.80 18.73
N ILE A 876 -52.53 -4.90 20.05
CA ILE A 876 -53.47 -5.69 20.84
C ILE A 876 -54.71 -4.83 21.08
N LEU A 877 -55.86 -5.26 20.55
CA LEU A 877 -57.12 -4.52 20.58
C LEU A 877 -57.88 -4.79 21.87
N GLU A 878 -58.20 -6.06 22.13
CA GLU A 878 -59.02 -6.43 23.28
C GLU A 878 -58.52 -7.75 23.88
N VAL A 879 -58.72 -7.92 25.18
CA VAL A 879 -58.34 -9.11 25.94
C VAL A 879 -59.52 -9.51 26.81
N ASP A 880 -59.87 -10.80 26.76
CA ASP A 880 -60.89 -11.38 27.63
C ASP A 880 -60.29 -12.52 28.46
N SER A 881 -60.61 -12.50 29.76
CA SER A 881 -60.17 -13.51 30.73
C SER A 881 -61.30 -14.00 31.64
N GLU A 882 -62.57 -13.71 31.31
CA GLU A 882 -63.74 -14.01 32.15
C GLU A 882 -63.89 -15.49 32.54
N MET A 883 -63.13 -16.39 31.90
CA MET A 883 -63.09 -17.82 32.22
C MET A 883 -61.92 -18.29 33.10
N THR A 884 -60.99 -17.41 33.52
CA THR A 884 -59.84 -17.82 34.37
C THR A 884 -60.27 -18.17 35.81
N THR A 885 -60.02 -19.41 36.23
CA THR A 885 -60.46 -19.95 37.53
C THR A 885 -59.62 -19.44 38.73
N SER A 886 -58.44 -18.84 38.50
CA SER A 886 -57.60 -18.26 39.56
C SER A 886 -56.62 -17.16 39.06
N PRO A 887 -56.33 -16.12 39.87
CA PRO A 887 -55.45 -15.00 39.47
C PRO A 887 -53.98 -15.44 39.23
N ASP A 888 -53.54 -16.53 39.86
CA ASP A 888 -52.18 -17.07 39.70
C ASP A 888 -51.96 -17.70 38.31
N THR A 889 -53.04 -18.11 37.65
CA THR A 889 -52.99 -18.77 36.33
C THR A 889 -53.13 -17.80 35.15
N MET A 890 -53.58 -16.57 35.43
CA MET A 890 -53.81 -15.53 34.43
C MET A 890 -52.56 -15.19 33.58
N PRO A 891 -51.34 -15.03 34.14
CA PRO A 891 -50.16 -14.76 33.31
C PRO A 891 -49.83 -15.89 32.32
N GLY A 892 -50.03 -17.14 32.73
CA GLY A 892 -49.82 -18.30 31.86
C GLY A 892 -50.84 -18.36 30.72
N ALA A 893 -52.11 -18.10 31.03
CA ALA A 893 -53.20 -18.09 30.06
C ALA A 893 -53.06 -16.96 29.04
N MET A 894 -52.77 -15.74 29.49
CA MET A 894 -52.59 -14.57 28.61
C MET A 894 -51.41 -14.75 27.63
N ARG A 895 -50.29 -15.30 28.12
CA ARG A 895 -49.13 -15.60 27.26
C ARG A 895 -49.50 -16.58 26.14
N ALA A 896 -50.21 -17.65 26.48
CA ALA A 896 -50.61 -18.69 25.54
C ALA A 896 -51.66 -18.19 24.55
N ALA A 897 -52.65 -17.42 25.01
CA ALA A 897 -53.68 -16.82 24.17
C ALA A 897 -53.10 -15.85 23.14
N ALA A 898 -52.21 -14.93 23.54
CA ALA A 898 -51.53 -14.03 22.60
C ALA A 898 -50.69 -14.79 21.57
N ALA A 899 -49.97 -15.83 21.98
CA ALA A 899 -49.19 -16.66 21.07
C ALA A 899 -50.06 -17.41 20.07
N ASN A 900 -51.21 -17.93 20.52
CA ASN A 900 -52.18 -18.62 19.66
C ASN A 900 -52.84 -17.67 18.66
N ALA A 901 -53.21 -16.47 19.10
CA ALA A 901 -53.81 -15.43 18.24
C ALA A 901 -52.88 -15.02 17.10
N ILE A 902 -51.61 -14.72 17.40
CA ILE A 902 -50.61 -14.39 16.36
C ILE A 902 -50.37 -15.58 15.43
N THR A 903 -50.26 -16.79 15.99
CA THR A 903 -50.05 -18.01 15.18
C THR A 903 -51.19 -18.24 14.20
N THR A 904 -52.43 -18.13 14.66
CA THR A 904 -53.64 -18.32 13.84
C THR A 904 -53.70 -17.26 12.74
N LEU A 905 -53.44 -16.00 13.08
CA LEU A 905 -53.42 -14.91 12.10
C LEU A 905 -52.35 -15.11 11.03
N LEU A 906 -51.13 -15.50 11.42
CA LEU A 906 -50.06 -15.79 10.46
C LEU A 906 -50.37 -17.02 9.58
N GLU A 907 -51.09 -18.02 10.10
CA GLU A 907 -51.55 -19.17 9.30
C GLU A 907 -52.58 -18.76 8.25
N THR A 908 -53.53 -17.89 8.61
CA THR A 908 -54.48 -17.30 7.64
C THR A 908 -53.73 -16.52 6.56
N LEU A 909 -52.81 -15.64 6.95
CA LEU A 909 -52.00 -14.83 6.02
C LEU A 909 -51.11 -15.69 5.10
N LYS A 910 -50.68 -16.86 5.59
CA LYS A 910 -49.93 -17.83 4.78
C LYS A 910 -50.80 -18.45 3.71
N ASN A 911 -52.01 -18.86 4.08
CA ASN A 911 -52.98 -19.45 3.15
C ASN A 911 -53.43 -18.43 2.09
N ASP A 912 -53.50 -17.15 2.46
CA ASP A 912 -53.82 -16.04 1.55
C ASP A 912 -52.64 -15.62 0.65
N GLY A 913 -51.44 -16.16 0.88
CA GLY A 913 -50.23 -15.81 0.10
C GLY A 913 -49.69 -14.40 0.37
N ARG A 914 -50.07 -13.77 1.49
CA ARG A 914 -49.63 -12.40 1.85
C ARG A 914 -48.33 -12.37 2.65
N LEU A 915 -47.83 -13.52 3.11
CA LEU A 915 -46.52 -13.64 3.74
C LEU A 915 -45.40 -13.72 2.69
N VAL A 916 -44.34 -12.96 2.90
CA VAL A 916 -43.20 -12.86 1.97
C VAL A 916 -41.88 -12.93 2.71
N VAL A 917 -40.88 -13.55 2.07
CA VAL A 917 -39.50 -13.57 2.54
C VAL A 917 -38.76 -12.34 2.02
N LEU A 918 -38.11 -11.65 2.93
CA LEU A 918 -37.26 -10.50 2.70
C LEU A 918 -35.79 -10.95 2.68
N GLU A 919 -35.09 -10.64 1.60
CA GLU A 919 -33.66 -10.86 1.45
C GLU A 919 -32.88 -9.54 1.52
N PRO A 920 -31.67 -9.53 2.10
CA PRO A 920 -30.83 -8.34 2.15
C PRO A 920 -30.26 -7.99 0.78
N LYS A 921 -30.43 -6.73 0.38
CA LYS A 921 -29.82 -6.13 -0.82
C LYS A 921 -28.63 -5.24 -0.46
N MET A 922 -27.65 -5.25 -1.35
CA MET A 922 -26.44 -4.44 -1.26
C MET A 922 -26.41 -3.43 -2.40
N THR A 923 -25.98 -2.21 -2.09
CA THR A 923 -25.52 -1.25 -3.09
C THR A 923 -24.07 -1.60 -3.41
N VAL A 924 -23.80 -1.90 -4.67
CA VAL A 924 -22.49 -2.32 -5.18
C VAL A 924 -21.94 -1.22 -6.07
N GLU A 925 -20.70 -0.80 -5.78
CA GLU A 925 -19.92 0.09 -6.64
C GLU A 925 -18.77 -0.71 -7.24
N VAL A 926 -18.73 -0.84 -8.56
CA VAL A 926 -17.70 -1.61 -9.27
C VAL A 926 -16.86 -0.67 -10.12
N SER A 927 -15.56 -0.61 -9.84
CA SER A 927 -14.57 0.04 -10.69
C SER A 927 -14.06 -0.94 -11.74
N VAL A 928 -14.23 -0.61 -13.01
CA VAL A 928 -13.93 -1.49 -14.14
C VAL A 928 -13.13 -0.73 -15.20
N PRO A 929 -12.13 -1.34 -15.86
CA PRO A 929 -11.52 -0.71 -17.03
C PRO A 929 -12.55 -0.52 -18.15
N THR A 930 -12.55 0.65 -18.79
CA THR A 930 -13.50 1.05 -19.86
C THR A 930 -13.69 -0.01 -20.95
N GLY A 931 -12.65 -0.79 -21.29
CA GLY A 931 -12.73 -1.86 -22.30
C GLY A 931 -13.55 -3.10 -21.89
N ARG A 932 -13.86 -3.30 -20.60
CA ARG A 932 -14.54 -4.51 -20.09
C ARG A 932 -15.81 -4.23 -19.28
N VAL A 933 -16.39 -3.04 -19.44
CA VAL A 933 -17.63 -2.66 -18.75
C VAL A 933 -18.80 -3.56 -19.17
N GLY A 934 -18.88 -3.94 -20.45
CA GLY A 934 -19.94 -4.82 -20.97
C GLY A 934 -20.00 -6.19 -20.29
N ASP A 935 -18.83 -6.81 -20.07
CA ASP A 935 -18.73 -8.12 -19.42
C ASP A 935 -19.24 -8.06 -17.98
N VAL A 936 -18.90 -6.99 -17.25
CA VAL A 936 -19.33 -6.78 -15.86
C VAL A 936 -20.84 -6.51 -15.77
N LEU A 937 -21.39 -5.71 -16.69
CA LEU A 937 -22.84 -5.46 -16.74
C LEU A 937 -23.63 -6.75 -17.00
N SER A 938 -23.13 -7.61 -17.88
CA SER A 938 -23.74 -8.91 -18.16
C SER A 938 -23.69 -9.86 -16.94
N ASP A 939 -22.61 -9.84 -16.17
CA ASP A 939 -22.50 -10.67 -14.97
C ASP A 939 -23.42 -10.16 -13.84
N LEU A 940 -23.47 -8.84 -13.62
CA LEU A 940 -24.35 -8.24 -12.60
C LEU A 940 -25.83 -8.52 -12.88
N THR A 941 -26.26 -8.44 -14.14
CA THR A 941 -27.64 -8.77 -14.53
C THR A 941 -27.96 -10.26 -14.36
N THR A 942 -27.00 -11.14 -14.65
CA THR A 942 -27.13 -12.60 -14.39
C THR A 942 -27.32 -12.90 -12.90
N ARG A 943 -26.71 -12.08 -12.03
CA ARG A 943 -26.78 -12.16 -10.57
C ARG A 943 -28.02 -11.50 -9.95
N ARG A 944 -29.10 -11.33 -10.71
CA ARG A 944 -30.33 -10.62 -10.28
C ARG A 944 -30.04 -9.18 -9.83
N GLY A 945 -28.99 -8.58 -10.37
CA GLY A 945 -28.59 -7.20 -10.09
C GLY A 945 -29.34 -6.20 -10.95
N THR A 946 -29.75 -5.09 -10.36
CA THR A 946 -30.30 -3.93 -11.06
C THR A 946 -29.21 -2.87 -11.17
N VAL A 947 -28.87 -2.43 -12.38
CA VAL A 947 -27.85 -1.39 -12.59
C VAL A 947 -28.51 -0.03 -12.48
N ASP A 948 -27.99 0.83 -11.59
CA ASP A 948 -28.50 2.18 -11.35
C ASP A 948 -27.86 3.20 -12.30
N ASP A 949 -26.52 3.23 -12.34
CA ASP A 949 -25.76 4.20 -13.13
C ASP A 949 -24.40 3.64 -13.57
N VAL A 950 -23.88 4.16 -14.69
CA VAL A 950 -22.53 3.87 -15.20
C VAL A 950 -21.82 5.20 -15.43
N ALA A 951 -21.05 5.63 -14.44
CA ALA A 951 -20.21 6.80 -14.54
C ALA A 951 -18.91 6.46 -15.29
N THR A 952 -18.79 6.89 -16.54
CA THR A 952 -17.52 6.87 -17.27
C THR A 952 -16.61 7.97 -16.73
N GLY A 953 -15.41 7.62 -16.27
CA GLY A 953 -14.44 8.62 -15.85
C GLY A 953 -14.01 9.52 -17.01
N ASP A 954 -14.28 10.81 -16.91
CA ASP A 954 -13.84 11.82 -17.88
C ASP A 954 -12.33 12.09 -17.71
N ASP A 955 -11.48 11.23 -18.27
CA ASP A 955 -10.06 11.56 -18.51
C ASP A 955 -9.44 10.64 -19.59
N ASN A 956 -8.93 11.29 -20.64
CA ASN A 956 -8.66 10.77 -21.98
C ASN A 956 -7.52 9.74 -22.13
N THR A 957 -7.10 8.98 -21.10
CA THR A 957 -5.97 8.05 -21.28
C THR A 957 -6.00 6.71 -20.58
N HIS A 958 -6.87 6.44 -19.60
CA HIS A 958 -7.22 5.07 -19.12
C HIS A 958 -8.38 5.25 -18.12
N ALA A 959 -9.56 5.56 -18.64
CA ALA A 959 -10.74 5.76 -17.81
C ALA A 959 -11.14 4.42 -17.18
N LYS A 960 -11.08 4.34 -15.84
CA LYS A 960 -11.88 3.36 -15.11
C LYS A 960 -13.30 3.91 -15.09
N SER A 961 -14.27 3.09 -15.48
CA SER A 961 -15.68 3.39 -15.30
C SER A 961 -16.12 2.87 -13.94
N MET A 962 -17.03 3.59 -13.30
CA MET A 962 -17.70 3.17 -12.08
C MET A 962 -19.10 2.71 -12.44
N VAL A 963 -19.47 1.50 -12.03
CA VAL A 963 -20.81 0.93 -12.19
C VAL A 963 -21.47 0.87 -10.82
N HIS A 964 -22.60 1.53 -10.66
CA HIS A 964 -23.44 1.46 -9.47
C HIS A 964 -24.60 0.49 -9.74
N ALA A 965 -24.77 -0.51 -8.88
CA ALA A 965 -25.82 -1.52 -9.02
C ALA A 965 -26.35 -2.00 -7.67
N GLU A 966 -27.61 -2.37 -7.60
CA GLU A 966 -28.20 -3.10 -6.47
C GLU A 966 -28.15 -4.60 -6.74
N VAL A 967 -27.59 -5.39 -5.83
CA VAL A 967 -27.52 -6.86 -5.98
C VAL A 967 -27.86 -7.55 -4.65
N PRO A 968 -28.59 -8.68 -4.65
CA PRO A 968 -28.81 -9.47 -3.44
C PRO A 968 -27.49 -9.94 -2.82
N LEU A 969 -27.41 -9.92 -1.48
CA LEU A 969 -26.17 -10.31 -0.76
C LEU A 969 -25.70 -11.71 -1.15
N ILE A 970 -26.62 -12.67 -1.32
CA ILE A 970 -26.28 -14.07 -1.61
C ILE A 970 -25.55 -14.24 -2.96
N GLU A 971 -25.83 -13.38 -3.94
CA GLU A 971 -25.25 -13.43 -5.28
C GLU A 971 -23.89 -12.72 -5.36
N ILE A 972 -23.62 -11.80 -4.42
CA ILE A 972 -22.34 -11.09 -4.30
C ILE A 972 -21.29 -11.92 -3.54
N LEU A 973 -21.69 -12.92 -2.76
CA LEU A 973 -20.75 -13.74 -1.99
C LEU A 973 -19.73 -14.43 -2.93
N GLY A 974 -18.47 -13.97 -2.89
CA GLY A 974 -17.39 -14.44 -3.76
C GLY A 974 -17.27 -13.71 -5.11
N TYR A 975 -18.04 -12.64 -5.34
CA TYR A 975 -18.03 -11.87 -6.59
C TYR A 975 -16.66 -11.29 -6.96
N ALA A 976 -15.81 -11.02 -5.96
CA ALA A 976 -14.43 -10.57 -6.15
C ALA A 976 -13.65 -11.36 -7.20
N ASN A 977 -13.80 -12.68 -7.18
CA ASN A 977 -13.02 -13.59 -8.00
C ASN A 977 -13.53 -13.57 -9.44
N SER A 978 -14.86 -13.63 -9.61
CA SER A 978 -15.51 -13.46 -10.92
C SER A 978 -15.13 -12.12 -11.52
N LEU A 979 -15.20 -11.03 -10.75
CA LEU A 979 -14.83 -9.70 -11.21
C LEU A 979 -13.36 -9.61 -11.64
N ARG A 980 -12.43 -10.16 -10.85
CA ARG A 980 -11.00 -10.19 -11.21
C ARG A 980 -10.76 -10.97 -12.49
N SER A 981 -11.40 -12.13 -12.66
CA SER A 981 -11.31 -12.91 -13.89
C SER A 981 -11.84 -12.13 -15.11
N LEU A 982 -13.01 -11.51 -14.98
CA LEU A 982 -13.64 -10.70 -16.02
C LEU A 982 -12.81 -9.47 -16.39
N THR A 983 -12.12 -8.86 -15.42
CA THR A 983 -11.38 -7.60 -15.62
C THR A 983 -9.88 -7.78 -15.81
N GLY A 984 -9.36 -9.01 -15.83
CA GLY A 984 -7.92 -9.26 -15.88
C GLY A 984 -7.17 -8.79 -14.62
N GLY A 985 -7.87 -8.73 -13.48
CA GLY A 985 -7.33 -8.35 -12.17
C GLY A 985 -7.33 -6.85 -11.86
N GLU A 986 -7.84 -6.00 -12.75
CA GLU A 986 -7.85 -4.54 -12.57
C GLU A 986 -9.11 -4.00 -11.87
N GLY A 987 -10.18 -4.80 -11.87
CA GLY A 987 -11.47 -4.45 -11.32
C GLY A 987 -11.51 -4.56 -9.80
N ALA A 988 -12.19 -3.61 -9.16
CA ALA A 988 -12.42 -3.59 -7.73
C ALA A 988 -13.90 -3.33 -7.48
N PHE A 989 -14.47 -3.86 -6.39
CA PHE A 989 -15.82 -3.50 -5.98
C PHE A 989 -15.91 -3.21 -4.49
N SER A 990 -16.88 -2.39 -4.13
CA SER A 990 -17.33 -2.16 -2.76
C SER A 990 -18.80 -2.51 -2.68
N ALA A 991 -19.23 -3.08 -1.56
CA ALA A 991 -20.64 -3.39 -1.31
C ALA A 991 -21.05 -2.83 0.05
N GLU A 992 -22.15 -2.09 0.08
CA GLU A 992 -22.74 -1.51 1.28
C GLU A 992 -24.18 -1.99 1.45
N TYR A 993 -24.57 -2.24 2.69
CA TYR A 993 -25.91 -2.71 2.99
C TYR A 993 -26.94 -1.60 2.79
N LYS A 994 -27.93 -1.85 1.92
CA LYS A 994 -28.99 -0.89 1.61
C LYS A 994 -30.23 -1.13 2.47
N GLY A 995 -30.63 -2.39 2.62
CA GLY A 995 -31.87 -2.78 3.29
C GLY A 995 -32.29 -4.19 2.88
N HIS A 996 -33.53 -4.57 3.19
CA HIS A 996 -34.13 -5.80 2.68
C HIS A 996 -35.18 -5.50 1.62
N ALA A 997 -35.25 -6.39 0.62
CA ALA A 997 -36.26 -6.37 -0.43
C ALA A 997 -36.93 -7.74 -0.53
N GLN A 998 -38.09 -7.77 -1.17
CA GLN A 998 -38.77 -9.02 -1.51
C GLN A 998 -37.87 -9.87 -2.44
N GLN A 999 -37.77 -11.16 -2.10
CA GLN A 999 -37.02 -12.15 -2.86
C GLN A 999 -37.60 -12.43 -4.26
#